data_AF-A0A1V4JNC8-F1
#
_entry.id   AF-A0A1V4JNC8-F1
#
_cell.length_a   1.000
_cell.length_b   1.000
_cell.length_c   1.000
_cell.angle_alpha   90.00
_cell.angle_beta   90.00
_cell.angle_gamma   90.00
#
_symmetry.space_group_name_H-M   'P 1'
#
loop_
_entity.id
_entity.type
_entity.pdbx_description
1 polymer ?
#
loop_
_entity_poly.entity_id
_entity_poly.type
_entity_poly.pdbx_seq_one_letter_code
_entity_poly.pdbx_strand_id
1 'polypeptide(L)'
;MSNWITLHNNTVFNTVGPGIDLEGQNHSLIRNLVILSRQPEGLLNWIAGIKVNLAVGVSLCGNAVAGSERIGFHIRGEECFLDGEYCSENVAHSSLHGIHLYQGDGFQTCTRITGFLSYKNYDYGVMFHLDSSVIVDNVVLVDNTVGLMPVVHCLYAEQCHTGERLIELRNSIIIATSSTFDCINDRIKPRSADLTAKDRPPYNPLRGRVGILWPTFTTVPGQRPDNPWHKTEHCPKVLGLMKLKGVTFNSFTKSCYSEDRDVCIMSNADHSGVMSLITAETSRMLDVNEKNKFYFHPTSVQNSEDTMFPEKKCKGSRKALFKDLDGGILDLEPPISVFPKSEFEWTQFYLRAGIYRDDSKCISKPSIEGYFCKETDHALVILENLDPGMVTQRLFPVVAMTGSFMDTFSEVTWHASCYPEEHHSTIFSVLPSTQLTTICFPNLAPLAFRLYLLSGQNTTRLPLALFYNEPLSLRVFVQGKYISPTPYSFSLNERPGANYFSFEDNLLYVLLHEKEPIEIVADLSLLVAFAVTEAVGEEGEANTICRLADFLKVGHDKVRVVQHVLGGESMLKVISASASKKRYHCPDMTFCTAVHSRSNSQKLRRGSDNVQALQPSDEAGPSRVLIIELGDPPGHQKNELTRESLKSLARTIINSHQSGDLQRGLGLPIDTLMVTQPALVFSAEDSNRNGSKQHPETFLYVRPYNISVQVQPSDGEIDKELPVQPKIIFLDRKGRRVDKLGPPSEPWVVSAHLKGSSEAVLKGLTQVPVVDGCASFSGLAVSSSGTNWKLVFTVTSPPGATFAVLSQPFTIFPVPMGVKASTILVVMLGSAASTFILTLAFCWFKKSKSNKARTERADVPKPSTKAPCKQAQPHAAQIQPCYNHEENECGVPVAGDMEGTGPVGHVTEQPEELNLHPCETKVVRKMSTFSSGRNSVQQQQPSEGTSPGDSLELQQPTVPRHSNQKDVPQPSVGYNGEREKTKKLPRPQNNVGDHVAVVAAEV
;
A
#
# COMPACT_ATOMS: atom_id res chain seq x y z
N MET A 1 0.99 -20.87 50.35
CA MET A 1 0.70 -19.44 50.21
C MET A 1 -0.15 -18.98 51.38
N SER A 2 -0.02 -17.71 51.77
CA SER A 2 -0.95 -17.00 52.65
C SER A 2 -2.36 -16.97 52.03
N ASN A 3 -3.40 -17.04 52.87
CA ASN A 3 -4.79 -17.02 52.43
C ASN A 3 -5.67 -16.23 53.42
N TRP A 4 -6.64 -15.47 52.91
CA TRP A 4 -7.66 -14.72 53.68
C TRP A 4 -7.10 -13.73 54.73
N ILE A 5 -5.95 -13.11 54.45
CA ILE A 5 -5.41 -12.05 55.32
C ILE A 5 -6.25 -10.77 55.15
N THR A 6 -6.83 -10.26 56.24
CA THR A 6 -7.52 -8.97 56.26
C THR A 6 -6.70 -7.94 57.02
N LEU A 7 -6.30 -6.85 56.34
CA LEU A 7 -5.75 -5.65 56.95
C LEU A 7 -6.82 -4.56 56.99
N HIS A 8 -7.22 -4.14 58.19
CA HIS A 8 -8.31 -3.19 58.40
C HIS A 8 -7.88 -1.99 59.24
N ASN A 9 -8.20 -0.77 58.79
CA ASN A 9 -7.98 0.50 59.52
C ASN A 9 -6.51 0.73 59.98
N ASN A 10 -5.49 0.11 59.37
CA ASN A 10 -4.09 0.29 59.79
C ASN A 10 -3.51 1.63 59.32
N THR A 11 -2.54 2.17 60.06
CA THR A 11 -1.67 3.26 59.58
C THR A 11 -0.22 2.79 59.59
N VAL A 12 0.41 2.80 58.42
CA VAL A 12 1.84 2.49 58.24
C VAL A 12 2.54 3.76 57.77
N PHE A 13 3.66 4.12 58.38
CA PHE A 13 4.33 5.38 58.04
C PHE A 13 5.86 5.30 58.10
N ASN A 14 6.53 6.17 57.34
CA ASN A 14 7.97 6.42 57.41
C ASN A 14 8.84 5.17 57.08
N THR A 15 8.36 4.27 56.22
CA THR A 15 9.04 3.01 55.90
C THR A 15 10.27 3.20 55.02
N VAL A 16 11.18 2.23 55.06
CA VAL A 16 12.25 2.02 54.06
C VAL A 16 11.96 0.68 53.41
N GLY A 17 11.72 0.68 52.09
CA GLY A 17 10.99 -0.40 51.43
C GLY A 17 9.48 -0.12 51.36
N PRO A 18 8.68 -1.10 50.88
CA PRO A 18 7.23 -0.97 50.78
C PRO A 18 6.54 -0.59 52.10
N GLY A 19 5.33 -0.03 52.02
CA GLY A 19 4.50 0.20 53.19
C GLY A 19 3.73 -1.06 53.61
N ILE A 20 2.97 -1.61 52.67
CA ILE A 20 2.33 -2.93 52.75
C ILE A 20 2.76 -3.71 51.52
N ASP A 21 3.35 -4.88 51.72
CA ASP A 21 3.63 -5.85 50.67
C ASP A 21 2.91 -7.16 51.01
N LEU A 22 2.05 -7.64 50.11
CA LEU A 22 1.18 -8.79 50.34
C LEU A 22 1.13 -9.70 49.11
N GLU A 23 1.43 -10.97 49.34
CA GLU A 23 1.45 -12.05 48.35
C GLU A 23 0.58 -13.21 48.86
N GLY A 24 -0.09 -13.93 47.97
CA GLY A 24 -1.03 -15.00 48.34
C GLY A 24 -2.39 -14.85 47.68
N GLN A 25 -3.45 -15.34 48.34
CA GLN A 25 -4.79 -15.45 47.74
C GLN A 25 -5.92 -14.85 48.62
N ASN A 26 -6.86 -14.22 47.92
CA ASN A 26 -7.98 -13.37 48.35
C ASN A 26 -7.75 -12.69 49.72
N HIS A 27 -6.86 -11.69 49.71
CA HIS A 27 -6.63 -10.81 50.85
C HIS A 27 -7.54 -9.57 50.76
N SER A 28 -7.79 -8.93 51.90
CA SER A 28 -8.65 -7.75 51.97
C SER A 28 -7.91 -6.60 52.65
N LEU A 29 -7.62 -5.53 51.91
CA LEU A 29 -7.09 -4.29 52.46
C LEU A 29 -8.24 -3.29 52.51
N ILE A 30 -8.68 -2.92 53.71
CA ILE A 30 -9.82 -2.03 53.93
C ILE A 30 -9.39 -0.85 54.81
N ARG A 31 -9.49 0.37 54.28
CA ARG A 31 -9.20 1.64 54.96
C ARG A 31 -7.82 1.74 55.62
N ASN A 32 -6.80 1.17 54.98
CA ASN A 32 -5.42 1.32 55.44
C ASN A 32 -4.80 2.61 54.87
N LEU A 33 -3.99 3.29 55.67
CA LEU A 33 -3.27 4.51 55.31
C LEU A 33 -1.75 4.24 55.31
N VAL A 34 -1.09 4.49 54.18
CA VAL A 34 0.37 4.43 54.05
C VAL A 34 0.92 5.83 53.82
N ILE A 35 1.95 6.23 54.58
CA ILE A 35 2.56 7.58 54.50
C ILE A 35 4.08 7.47 54.39
N LEU A 36 4.71 8.16 53.42
CA LEU A 36 6.16 8.30 53.33
C LEU A 36 6.95 6.97 53.31
N SER A 37 6.69 6.12 52.31
CA SER A 37 7.54 4.96 51.99
C SER A 37 8.74 5.38 51.14
N ARG A 38 9.96 5.03 51.56
CA ARG A 38 11.22 5.40 50.89
C ARG A 38 11.85 4.26 50.09
N GLN A 39 12.49 4.61 48.98
CA GLN A 39 13.32 3.69 48.20
C GLN A 39 14.59 3.36 48.99
N PRO A 40 14.93 2.09 49.22
CA PRO A 40 16.23 1.71 49.77
C PRO A 40 17.36 2.05 48.79
N GLU A 41 18.51 2.48 49.32
CA GLU A 41 19.69 2.77 48.50
C GLU A 41 20.18 1.52 47.75
N GLY A 42 20.68 1.71 46.52
CA GLY A 42 21.19 0.63 45.65
C GLY A 42 20.13 -0.26 45.00
N LEU A 43 18.86 -0.22 45.43
CA LEU A 43 17.81 -1.07 44.89
C LEU A 43 17.24 -0.51 43.57
N LEU A 44 17.43 -1.25 42.47
CA LEU A 44 16.96 -0.86 41.11
C LEU A 44 15.43 -0.96 40.95
N ASN A 45 14.81 -1.96 41.58
CA ASN A 45 13.36 -2.17 41.53
C ASN A 45 12.66 -1.11 42.37
N TRP A 46 11.65 -0.45 41.80
CA TRP A 46 10.90 0.60 42.48
C TRP A 46 9.94 0.01 43.53
N ILE A 47 9.95 0.58 44.73
CA ILE A 47 9.00 0.23 45.79
C ILE A 47 7.59 0.77 45.51
N ALA A 48 6.58 0.17 46.15
CA ALA A 48 5.23 0.73 46.24
C ALA A 48 4.80 0.96 47.69
N GLY A 49 3.94 1.96 47.93
CA GLY A 49 3.31 2.14 49.25
C GLY A 49 2.40 0.97 49.61
N ILE A 50 1.61 0.50 48.64
CA ILE A 50 0.90 -0.78 48.69
C ILE A 50 1.29 -1.61 47.46
N LYS A 51 1.89 -2.79 47.69
CA LYS A 51 2.22 -3.81 46.68
C LYS A 51 1.35 -5.04 46.89
N VAL A 52 0.56 -5.38 45.86
CA VAL A 52 -0.35 -6.54 45.84
C VAL A 52 -0.38 -7.24 44.46
N ASN A 53 0.59 -6.96 43.59
CA ASN A 53 0.60 -7.42 42.19
C ASN A 53 0.80 -8.95 42.03
N LEU A 54 1.44 -9.57 43.03
CA LEU A 54 1.64 -11.02 43.14
C LEU A 54 0.54 -11.73 43.96
N ALA A 55 -0.50 -11.00 44.39
CA ALA A 55 -1.65 -11.57 45.06
C ALA A 55 -2.88 -11.67 44.13
N VAL A 56 -3.70 -12.71 44.33
CA VAL A 56 -4.85 -13.04 43.46
C VAL A 56 -6.15 -12.87 44.23
N GLY A 57 -7.15 -12.22 43.63
CA GLY A 57 -8.48 -11.99 44.24
C GLY A 57 -8.48 -10.98 45.39
N VAL A 58 -7.54 -10.02 45.39
CA VAL A 58 -7.42 -9.02 46.46
C VAL A 58 -8.55 -8.00 46.39
N SER A 59 -9.20 -7.73 47.52
CA SER A 59 -10.07 -6.57 47.69
C SER A 59 -9.29 -5.38 48.25
N LEU A 60 -9.50 -4.21 47.65
CA LEU A 60 -8.92 -2.92 48.01
C LEU A 60 -10.07 -1.91 48.22
N CYS A 61 -10.49 -1.64 49.45
CA CYS A 61 -11.58 -0.69 49.72
C CYS A 61 -11.13 0.49 50.60
N GLY A 62 -11.17 1.71 50.06
CA GLY A 62 -10.94 2.93 50.83
C GLY A 62 -9.51 3.13 51.34
N ASN A 63 -8.50 2.48 50.75
CA ASN A 63 -7.10 2.62 51.19
C ASN A 63 -6.47 3.88 50.62
N ALA A 64 -5.56 4.51 51.37
CA ALA A 64 -4.86 5.73 50.95
C ALA A 64 -3.34 5.55 51.00
N VAL A 65 -2.65 6.01 49.95
CA VAL A 65 -1.18 6.13 49.92
C VAL A 65 -0.81 7.59 49.71
N ALA A 66 -0.28 8.19 50.77
CA ALA A 66 0.11 9.58 50.88
C ALA A 66 1.64 9.74 50.77
N GLY A 67 2.13 9.88 49.53
CA GLY A 67 3.54 10.12 49.24
C GLY A 67 4.45 8.90 49.40
N SER A 68 4.43 7.99 48.43
CA SER A 68 5.49 7.00 48.23
C SER A 68 6.59 7.60 47.35
N GLU A 69 7.86 7.33 47.66
CA GLU A 69 9.00 7.89 46.91
C GLU A 69 9.01 7.44 45.44
N ARG A 70 8.37 6.31 45.11
CA ARG A 70 8.20 5.79 43.75
C ARG A 70 6.71 5.57 43.43
N ILE A 71 6.16 4.41 43.76
CA ILE A 71 4.81 4.00 43.34
C ILE A 71 3.82 4.12 44.51
N GLY A 72 2.64 4.67 44.28
CA GLY A 72 1.53 4.63 45.25
C GLY A 72 1.05 3.18 45.44
N PHE A 73 0.38 2.66 44.43
CA PHE A 73 -0.12 1.28 44.36
C PHE A 73 0.50 0.51 43.19
N HIS A 74 1.10 -0.65 43.48
CA HIS A 74 1.48 -1.64 42.48
C HIS A 74 0.52 -2.83 42.59
N ILE A 75 -0.34 -2.98 41.58
CA ILE A 75 -1.51 -3.89 41.63
C ILE A 75 -1.48 -4.90 40.49
N ARG A 76 -2.26 -5.98 40.65
CA ARG A 76 -2.53 -6.91 39.56
C ARG A 76 -3.66 -6.43 38.64
N GLY A 77 -4.53 -5.57 39.14
CA GLY A 77 -5.86 -5.32 38.56
C GLY A 77 -6.84 -6.43 38.95
N GLU A 78 -7.98 -6.47 38.26
CA GLU A 78 -9.04 -7.48 38.39
C GLU A 78 -9.28 -8.15 37.02
N GLU A 79 -9.95 -9.31 36.97
CA GLU A 79 -10.45 -9.84 35.69
C GLU A 79 -11.70 -9.07 35.25
N CYS A 80 -11.78 -8.70 33.97
CA CYS A 80 -12.84 -7.84 33.43
C CYS A 80 -14.28 -8.36 33.60
N PHE A 81 -14.45 -9.67 33.78
CA PHE A 81 -15.75 -10.36 33.80
C PHE A 81 -16.17 -10.85 35.20
N LEU A 82 -15.48 -10.42 36.27
CA LEU A 82 -15.88 -10.71 37.64
C LEU A 82 -17.01 -9.78 38.11
N ASP A 83 -18.09 -10.40 38.58
CA ASP A 83 -19.16 -9.73 39.32
C ASP A 83 -18.68 -9.36 40.73
N GLY A 84 -18.77 -8.07 41.06
CA GLY A 84 -18.40 -7.50 42.37
C GLY A 84 -17.46 -6.30 42.28
N GLU A 85 -17.60 -5.40 43.25
CA GLU A 85 -16.69 -4.27 43.49
C GLU A 85 -15.60 -4.70 44.49
N TYR A 86 -14.51 -5.30 44.00
CA TYR A 86 -13.38 -5.70 44.85
C TYR A 86 -12.44 -4.51 45.10
N CYS A 87 -12.26 -3.62 44.12
CA CYS A 87 -11.55 -2.35 44.24
C CYS A 87 -12.50 -1.13 44.25
N SER A 88 -12.50 -0.35 45.34
CA SER A 88 -13.32 0.87 45.49
C SER A 88 -12.68 1.91 46.41
N GLU A 89 -12.98 3.20 46.18
CA GLU A 89 -12.62 4.35 47.03
C GLU A 89 -11.11 4.52 47.35
N ASN A 90 -10.19 3.89 46.61
CA ASN A 90 -8.75 3.97 46.92
C ASN A 90 -8.14 5.30 46.46
N VAL A 91 -7.13 5.79 47.18
CA VAL A 91 -6.56 7.13 46.97
C VAL A 91 -5.04 7.07 46.86
N ALA A 92 -4.48 7.48 45.71
CA ALA A 92 -3.04 7.45 45.44
C ALA A 92 -2.51 8.86 45.13
N HIS A 93 -1.68 9.44 46.01
CA HIS A 93 -1.20 10.81 45.80
C HIS A 93 0.26 11.07 46.21
N SER A 94 0.79 12.20 45.74
CA SER A 94 2.11 12.74 46.06
C SER A 94 3.28 11.78 45.81
N SER A 95 3.08 10.78 44.94
CA SER A 95 4.07 9.77 44.55
C SER A 95 4.63 10.09 43.15
N LEU A 96 5.60 9.32 42.62
CA LEU A 96 5.98 9.47 41.21
C LEU A 96 4.88 8.91 40.30
N HIS A 97 4.50 7.64 40.52
CA HIS A 97 3.36 7.00 39.87
C HIS A 97 2.26 6.77 40.91
N GLY A 98 1.02 7.14 40.63
CA GLY A 98 -0.11 6.84 41.50
C GLY A 98 -0.47 5.36 41.48
N ILE A 99 -0.87 4.86 40.30
CA ILE A 99 -1.16 3.43 40.05
C ILE A 99 -0.18 2.89 39.00
N HIS A 100 0.31 1.67 39.23
CA HIS A 100 1.33 1.02 38.41
C HIS A 100 0.97 -0.45 38.14
N LEU A 101 1.06 -0.85 36.86
CA LEU A 101 1.05 -2.25 36.43
C LEU A 101 2.15 -2.43 35.35
N TYR A 102 2.87 -3.53 35.38
CA TYR A 102 3.99 -3.80 34.47
C TYR A 102 4.05 -5.27 34.02
N GLN A 103 5.14 -5.65 33.36
CA GLN A 103 5.35 -6.98 32.81
C GLN A 103 5.17 -8.08 33.87
N GLY A 104 4.22 -9.00 33.64
CA GLY A 104 3.84 -10.09 34.57
C GLY A 104 2.63 -9.80 35.47
N ASP A 105 2.17 -8.55 35.52
CA ASP A 105 0.90 -8.16 36.14
C ASP A 105 -0.28 -8.41 35.18
N GLY A 106 -1.52 -8.27 35.67
CA GLY A 106 -2.73 -8.48 34.86
C GLY A 106 -3.17 -9.93 34.68
N PHE A 107 -4.02 -10.16 33.69
CA PHE A 107 -4.68 -11.44 33.39
C PHE A 107 -4.72 -11.69 31.89
N GLN A 108 -4.54 -12.95 31.47
CA GLN A 108 -4.23 -13.37 30.09
C GLN A 108 -5.18 -12.84 28.99
N THR A 109 -6.43 -12.53 29.33
CA THR A 109 -7.46 -12.09 28.37
C THR A 109 -7.79 -10.62 28.50
N CYS A 110 -8.19 -10.17 29.69
CA CYS A 110 -8.61 -8.80 29.97
C CYS A 110 -8.37 -8.41 31.43
N THR A 111 -7.68 -7.28 31.64
CA THR A 111 -7.37 -6.71 32.96
C THR A 111 -8.21 -5.46 33.22
N ARG A 112 -8.94 -5.40 34.33
CA ARG A 112 -9.73 -4.25 34.80
C ARG A 112 -8.97 -3.47 35.86
N ILE A 113 -8.99 -2.15 35.77
CA ILE A 113 -8.42 -1.19 36.72
C ILE A 113 -9.55 -0.23 37.12
N THR A 114 -9.98 -0.26 38.38
CA THR A 114 -11.19 0.47 38.83
C THR A 114 -11.12 0.92 40.28
N GLY A 115 -11.91 1.95 40.63
CA GLY A 115 -12.13 2.35 42.02
C GLY A 115 -10.98 3.14 42.64
N PHE A 116 -10.35 4.04 41.87
CA PHE A 116 -9.22 4.86 42.31
C PHE A 116 -9.37 6.36 42.00
N LEU A 117 -9.06 7.18 43.01
CA LEU A 117 -8.71 8.59 42.89
C LEU A 117 -7.18 8.72 42.91
N SER A 118 -6.57 9.12 41.79
CA SER A 118 -5.11 9.25 41.66
C SER A 118 -4.74 10.70 41.34
N TYR A 119 -4.09 11.40 42.28
CA TYR A 119 -3.89 12.85 42.16
C TYR A 119 -2.53 13.41 42.62
N LYS A 120 -2.12 14.55 42.04
CA LYS A 120 -0.86 15.24 42.35
C LYS A 120 0.36 14.29 42.37
N ASN A 121 0.36 13.28 41.51
CA ASN A 121 1.53 12.42 41.30
C ASN A 121 2.45 13.06 40.26
N TYR A 122 3.75 13.01 40.54
CA TYR A 122 4.75 13.85 39.87
C TYR A 122 5.07 13.41 38.43
N ASP A 123 4.82 12.13 38.08
CA ASP A 123 4.93 11.61 36.72
C ASP A 123 3.58 11.17 36.15
N TYR A 124 2.97 10.12 36.72
CA TYR A 124 1.76 9.48 36.14
C TYR A 124 0.66 9.25 37.18
N GLY A 125 -0.59 9.53 36.82
CA GLY A 125 -1.77 9.11 37.58
C GLY A 125 -1.98 7.60 37.50
N VAL A 126 -1.97 7.05 36.28
CA VAL A 126 -1.98 5.62 35.96
C VAL A 126 -0.96 5.34 34.86
N MET A 127 -0.12 4.33 35.07
CA MET A 127 0.82 3.82 34.07
C MET A 127 0.66 2.29 33.99
N PHE A 128 0.45 1.76 32.78
CA PHE A 128 0.43 0.30 32.57
C PHE A 128 1.20 -0.15 31.32
N HIS A 129 1.93 -1.27 31.45
CA HIS A 129 2.37 -2.12 30.33
C HIS A 129 1.83 -3.54 30.55
N LEU A 130 0.83 -3.94 29.77
CA LEU A 130 0.14 -5.24 29.91
C LEU A 130 0.16 -6.02 28.58
N ASP A 131 -0.01 -7.34 28.65
CA ASP A 131 -0.12 -8.23 27.47
C ASP A 131 -1.57 -8.50 27.04
N SER A 132 -2.54 -8.09 27.87
CA SER A 132 -3.98 -8.30 27.71
C SER A 132 -4.70 -7.12 27.06
N SER A 133 -5.99 -7.29 26.74
CA SER A 133 -6.89 -6.12 26.62
C SER A 133 -7.07 -5.46 28.01
N VAL A 134 -7.42 -4.18 28.06
CA VAL A 134 -7.48 -3.42 29.32
C VAL A 134 -8.79 -2.62 29.41
N ILE A 135 -9.45 -2.68 30.57
CA ILE A 135 -10.57 -1.79 30.91
C ILE A 135 -10.15 -0.90 32.08
N VAL A 136 -10.18 0.41 31.89
CA VAL A 136 -10.02 1.40 32.96
C VAL A 136 -11.40 1.99 33.23
N ASP A 137 -11.96 1.73 34.40
CA ASP A 137 -13.34 2.04 34.76
C ASP A 137 -13.38 2.86 36.04
N ASN A 138 -14.32 3.81 36.17
CA ASN A 138 -14.53 4.57 37.41
C ASN A 138 -13.24 5.06 38.11
N VAL A 139 -12.32 5.69 37.35
CA VAL A 139 -11.13 6.35 37.90
C VAL A 139 -11.19 7.86 37.79
N VAL A 140 -10.60 8.55 38.76
CA VAL A 140 -10.54 10.02 38.82
C VAL A 140 -9.08 10.44 38.90
N LEU A 141 -8.59 11.11 37.84
CA LEU A 141 -7.18 11.44 37.64
C LEU A 141 -6.99 12.97 37.64
N VAL A 142 -6.29 13.53 38.65
CA VAL A 142 -6.30 14.98 38.91
C VAL A 142 -4.88 15.52 39.15
N ASP A 143 -4.52 16.66 38.56
CA ASP A 143 -3.25 17.39 38.82
C ASP A 143 -1.93 16.66 38.49
N ASN A 144 -1.98 15.40 38.03
CA ASN A 144 -0.81 14.61 37.64
C ASN A 144 -0.11 15.21 36.40
N THR A 145 1.21 15.02 36.26
CA THR A 145 1.95 15.49 35.06
C THR A 145 1.43 14.83 33.78
N VAL A 146 1.23 13.51 33.84
CA VAL A 146 0.45 12.72 32.87
C VAL A 146 -0.70 12.03 33.62
N GLY A 147 -1.93 12.13 33.15
CA GLY A 147 -3.07 11.41 33.73
C GLY A 147 -2.94 9.90 33.50
N LEU A 148 -2.94 9.47 32.24
CA LEU A 148 -2.88 8.07 31.82
C LEU A 148 -1.76 7.85 30.79
N MET A 149 -0.92 6.84 31.03
CA MET A 149 -0.02 6.23 30.05
C MET A 149 -0.45 4.78 29.76
N PRO A 150 -1.06 4.51 28.59
CA PRO A 150 -1.55 3.19 28.22
C PRO A 150 -0.64 2.48 27.20
N VAL A 151 -0.01 1.37 27.59
CA VAL A 151 0.78 0.50 26.71
C VAL A 151 0.27 -0.95 26.77
N VAL A 152 0.02 -1.54 25.60
CA VAL A 152 -0.27 -2.98 25.45
C VAL A 152 0.78 -3.62 24.54
N HIS A 153 1.14 -4.86 24.82
CA HIS A 153 2.06 -5.64 23.98
C HIS A 153 1.55 -7.06 23.68
N CYS A 154 2.16 -7.72 22.71
CA CYS A 154 2.06 -9.18 22.55
C CYS A 154 3.34 -9.86 23.07
N LEU A 155 3.26 -11.17 23.31
CA LEU A 155 4.43 -12.00 23.62
C LEU A 155 5.05 -12.67 22.38
N TYR A 156 4.28 -12.87 21.30
CA TYR A 156 4.76 -13.48 20.04
C TYR A 156 3.87 -13.09 18.85
N ALA A 157 4.40 -13.20 17.63
CA ALA A 157 3.77 -12.67 16.41
C ALA A 157 2.38 -13.26 16.14
N GLU A 158 2.20 -14.58 16.21
CA GLU A 158 0.91 -15.24 15.97
C GLU A 158 -0.21 -14.67 16.86
N GLN A 159 0.11 -14.33 18.12
CA GLN A 159 -0.82 -13.73 19.07
C GLN A 159 -1.36 -12.37 18.61
N CYS A 160 -0.54 -11.56 17.91
CA CYS A 160 -0.95 -10.26 17.36
C CYS A 160 -1.77 -10.40 16.07
N HIS A 161 -1.45 -11.39 15.24
CA HIS A 161 -2.11 -11.60 13.95
C HIS A 161 -3.51 -12.26 14.11
N THR A 162 -3.83 -12.83 15.28
CA THR A 162 -5.10 -13.53 15.54
C THR A 162 -6.17 -12.77 16.33
N GLY A 163 -5.93 -11.55 16.81
CA GLY A 163 -6.99 -10.79 17.51
C GLY A 163 -6.65 -9.34 17.85
N GLU A 164 -7.65 -8.45 17.71
CA GLU A 164 -7.56 -7.05 18.13
C GLU A 164 -7.27 -6.93 19.64
N ARG A 165 -6.37 -6.03 20.02
CA ARG A 165 -6.21 -5.60 21.42
C ARG A 165 -6.99 -4.33 21.68
N LEU A 166 -7.79 -4.32 22.75
CA LEU A 166 -8.67 -3.21 23.12
C LEU A 166 -8.22 -2.55 24.42
N ILE A 167 -8.24 -1.22 24.45
CA ILE A 167 -8.15 -0.42 25.67
C ILE A 167 -9.45 0.39 25.80
N GLU A 168 -10.27 0.10 26.81
CA GLU A 168 -11.52 0.84 27.05
C GLU A 168 -11.39 1.67 28.34
N LEU A 169 -11.27 2.99 28.19
CA LEU A 169 -11.39 3.94 29.30
C LEU A 169 -12.85 4.39 29.39
N ARG A 170 -13.50 4.16 30.54
CA ARG A 170 -14.92 4.47 30.71
C ARG A 170 -15.28 5.01 32.09
N ASN A 171 -16.42 5.71 32.16
CA ASN A 171 -17.01 6.26 33.40
C ASN A 171 -16.02 7.09 34.25
N SER A 172 -15.01 7.69 33.62
CA SER A 172 -13.81 8.22 34.29
C SER A 172 -13.64 9.71 34.09
N ILE A 173 -12.96 10.37 35.03
CA ILE A 173 -12.75 11.82 35.02
C ILE A 173 -11.25 12.11 34.99
N ILE A 174 -10.82 12.99 34.08
CA ILE A 174 -9.44 13.48 34.00
C ILE A 174 -9.46 15.00 34.13
N ILE A 175 -8.75 15.55 35.11
CA ILE A 175 -8.64 16.98 35.38
C ILE A 175 -7.17 17.37 35.27
N ALA A 176 -6.83 18.30 34.38
CA ALA A 176 -5.45 18.78 34.29
C ALA A 176 -5.08 19.61 35.52
N THR A 177 -5.75 20.73 35.73
CA THR A 177 -5.39 21.70 36.77
C THR A 177 -6.62 22.02 37.61
N SER A 178 -6.66 21.51 38.84
CA SER A 178 -7.75 21.72 39.78
C SER A 178 -7.73 23.11 40.40
N SER A 179 -8.87 23.56 40.92
CA SER A 179 -8.98 24.83 41.66
C SER A 179 -8.26 24.82 43.02
N THR A 180 -7.71 23.66 43.43
CA THR A 180 -6.90 23.48 44.65
C THR A 180 -5.45 23.09 44.34
N PHE A 181 -4.99 23.30 43.10
CA PHE A 181 -3.59 23.17 42.73
C PHE A 181 -2.82 24.48 42.98
N ASP A 182 -1.80 24.41 43.85
CA ASP A 182 -0.90 25.51 44.17
C ASP A 182 0.41 25.36 43.39
N CYS A 183 0.63 26.29 42.46
CA CYS A 183 1.80 26.30 41.58
C CYS A 183 3.15 26.56 42.28
N ILE A 184 3.15 26.99 43.54
CA ILE A 184 4.34 27.14 44.38
C ILE A 184 4.56 25.85 45.19
N ASN A 185 3.51 25.33 45.83
CA ASN A 185 3.61 24.24 46.79
C ASN A 185 3.51 22.83 46.17
N ASP A 186 2.65 22.62 45.18
CA ASP A 186 2.43 21.30 44.57
C ASP A 186 3.34 21.03 43.36
N ARG A 187 3.98 22.06 42.78
CA ARG A 187 4.93 21.92 41.67
C ARG A 187 6.39 21.69 42.12
N ILE A 188 6.60 21.46 43.42
CA ILE A 188 7.91 21.18 44.01
C ILE A 188 8.47 19.87 43.45
N LYS A 189 9.67 19.93 42.87
CA LYS A 189 10.43 18.75 42.42
C LYS A 189 10.76 17.87 43.65
N PRO A 190 10.28 16.60 43.72
CA PRO A 190 10.58 15.73 44.85
C PRO A 190 12.06 15.34 44.84
N ARG A 191 12.64 15.09 46.02
CA ARG A 191 14.05 14.71 46.18
C ARG A 191 14.46 13.48 45.35
N SER A 192 13.50 12.60 45.08
CA SER A 192 13.70 11.36 44.32
C SER A 192 13.74 11.54 42.80
N ALA A 193 13.42 12.75 42.29
CA ALA A 193 13.32 13.05 40.86
C ALA A 193 14.68 12.99 40.15
N ASP A 194 15.75 13.54 40.74
CA ASP A 194 17.09 13.53 40.11
C ASP A 194 17.64 12.11 39.95
N LEU A 195 17.49 11.27 40.98
CA LEU A 195 17.87 9.85 40.97
C LEU A 195 17.11 9.02 39.91
N THR A 196 16.02 9.56 39.35
CA THR A 196 15.21 8.91 38.31
C THR A 196 14.88 9.91 37.18
N ALA A 197 15.81 10.80 36.87
CA ALA A 197 15.67 11.78 35.78
C ALA A 197 15.60 11.12 34.40
N LYS A 198 16.17 9.91 34.26
CA LYS A 198 16.07 9.09 33.03
C LYS A 198 14.72 8.39 32.85
N ASP A 199 13.83 8.44 33.85
CA ASP A 199 12.57 7.65 33.90
C ASP A 199 11.30 8.50 33.66
N ARG A 200 11.48 9.79 33.36
CA ARG A 200 10.41 10.80 33.30
C ARG A 200 9.38 10.52 32.18
N PRO A 201 8.17 11.08 32.26
CA PRO A 201 7.23 11.13 31.14
C PRO A 201 7.82 11.89 29.94
N PRO A 202 7.27 11.69 28.72
CA PRO A 202 7.71 12.42 27.54
C PRO A 202 7.43 13.91 27.77
N TYR A 203 8.44 14.74 27.53
CA TYR A 203 8.35 16.18 27.77
C TYR A 203 7.30 16.81 26.85
N ASN A 204 6.17 17.27 27.42
CA ASN A 204 5.22 18.12 26.72
C ASN A 204 5.96 19.40 26.28
N PRO A 205 6.11 19.68 24.96
CA PRO A 205 6.81 20.87 24.48
C PRO A 205 6.21 22.18 24.99
N LEU A 206 4.94 22.13 25.42
CA LEU A 206 4.15 23.25 25.92
C LEU A 206 4.11 23.35 27.45
N ARG A 207 4.93 22.57 28.18
CA ARG A 207 5.20 22.66 29.64
C ARG A 207 4.03 22.47 30.61
N GLY A 208 2.79 22.36 30.12
CA GLY A 208 1.62 21.97 30.91
C GLY A 208 1.47 20.46 31.03
N ARG A 209 0.33 20.03 31.57
CA ARG A 209 -0.01 18.61 31.81
C ARG A 209 -0.57 17.92 30.58
N VAL A 210 -0.58 16.58 30.62
CA VAL A 210 -1.18 15.72 29.60
C VAL A 210 -2.26 14.84 30.24
N GLY A 211 -3.45 14.77 29.63
CA GLY A 211 -4.52 13.90 30.11
C GLY A 211 -4.25 12.43 29.80
N ILE A 212 -4.09 12.12 28.52
CA ILE A 212 -3.79 10.79 27.99
C ILE A 212 -2.63 10.89 26.99
N LEU A 213 -1.61 10.05 27.15
CA LEU A 213 -0.63 9.77 26.10
C LEU A 213 -1.24 8.82 25.07
N TRP A 214 -1.06 9.10 23.78
CA TRP A 214 -1.63 8.29 22.70
C TRP A 214 -1.26 6.81 22.88
N PRO A 215 -2.24 5.89 22.85
CA PRO A 215 -2.04 4.49 23.20
C PRO A 215 -1.02 3.81 22.28
N THR A 216 -0.14 3.03 22.89
CA THR A 216 0.91 2.28 22.18
C THR A 216 0.61 0.79 22.23
N PHE A 217 0.60 0.15 21.06
CA PHE A 217 0.45 -1.28 20.90
C PHE A 217 1.69 -1.83 20.15
N THR A 218 2.47 -2.71 20.77
CA THR A 218 3.82 -3.10 20.30
C THR A 218 4.11 -4.59 20.46
N THR A 219 5.07 -5.14 19.70
CA THR A 219 5.54 -6.53 19.89
C THR A 219 6.80 -6.65 20.75
N VAL A 220 7.33 -5.53 21.26
CA VAL A 220 8.51 -5.51 22.15
C VAL A 220 8.13 -4.90 23.51
N PRO A 221 8.40 -5.60 24.63
CA PRO A 221 8.13 -5.07 25.98
C PRO A 221 8.98 -3.83 26.31
N GLY A 222 8.58 -3.09 27.33
CA GLY A 222 9.32 -1.88 27.77
C GLY A 222 10.72 -2.24 28.29
N GLN A 223 11.76 -1.59 27.77
CA GLN A 223 13.16 -1.86 28.11
C GLN A 223 13.63 -1.10 29.34
N ARG A 224 12.91 -1.20 30.47
CA ARG A 224 13.41 -0.68 31.74
C ARG A 224 14.49 -1.64 32.28
N PRO A 225 15.67 -1.16 32.72
CA PRO A 225 16.04 0.21 33.09
C PRO A 225 16.79 1.02 32.02
N ASP A 226 16.99 0.50 30.81
CA ASP A 226 17.81 1.14 29.78
C ASP A 226 17.09 2.34 29.13
N ASN A 227 15.77 2.20 28.95
CA ASN A 227 14.87 3.23 28.44
C ASN A 227 13.83 3.68 29.50
N PRO A 228 13.34 4.95 29.46
CA PRO A 228 12.19 5.40 30.24
C PRO A 228 10.93 4.61 29.86
N TRP A 229 9.96 4.55 30.78
CA TRP A 229 8.70 3.81 30.60
C TRP A 229 8.00 4.10 29.25
N HIS A 230 7.95 5.37 28.84
CA HIS A 230 7.27 5.81 27.62
C HIS A 230 7.99 5.44 26.30
N LYS A 231 9.23 4.94 26.35
CA LYS A 231 9.99 4.49 25.18
C LYS A 231 9.92 2.96 25.07
N THR A 232 9.25 2.53 24.00
CA THR A 232 9.27 1.15 23.49
C THR A 232 9.96 1.15 22.14
N GLU A 233 10.71 0.10 21.79
CA GLU A 233 11.26 -0.02 20.43
C GLU A 233 10.15 -0.09 19.37
N HIS A 234 10.48 0.38 18.17
CA HIS A 234 9.56 0.64 17.06
C HIS A 234 9.09 -0.63 16.34
N CYS A 235 8.46 -1.54 17.08
CA CYS A 235 7.92 -2.80 16.55
C CYS A 235 6.36 -2.91 16.61
N PRO A 236 5.55 -1.89 16.24
CA PRO A 236 4.10 -2.01 16.20
C PRO A 236 3.61 -2.81 14.97
N LYS A 237 3.44 -4.13 15.13
CA LYS A 237 2.57 -4.95 14.26
C LYS A 237 1.18 -5.23 14.86
N VAL A 238 0.89 -4.67 16.04
CA VAL A 238 -0.31 -4.99 16.82
C VAL A 238 -1.46 -4.09 16.40
N LEU A 239 -2.54 -4.68 15.87
CA LEU A 239 -3.79 -3.95 15.63
C LEU A 239 -4.47 -3.63 16.96
N GLY A 240 -4.55 -2.34 17.26
CA GLY A 240 -4.97 -1.83 18.56
C GLY A 240 -5.94 -0.65 18.44
N LEU A 241 -6.92 -0.64 19.34
CA LEU A 241 -8.00 0.36 19.40
C LEU A 241 -8.16 0.83 20.84
N MET A 242 -8.29 2.15 21.05
CA MET A 242 -8.73 2.72 22.32
C MET A 242 -10.14 3.29 22.21
N LYS A 243 -11.01 2.98 23.18
CA LYS A 243 -12.38 3.49 23.29
C LYS A 243 -12.52 4.37 24.53
N LEU A 244 -13.14 5.53 24.37
CA LEU A 244 -13.52 6.45 25.45
C LEU A 244 -15.05 6.44 25.57
N LYS A 245 -15.59 6.04 26.72
CA LYS A 245 -17.05 5.99 26.98
C LYS A 245 -17.43 6.70 28.28
N GLY A 246 -18.26 7.74 28.23
CA GLY A 246 -18.61 8.50 29.44
C GLY A 246 -17.42 9.21 30.09
N VAL A 247 -16.33 9.46 29.36
CA VAL A 247 -15.10 10.08 29.89
C VAL A 247 -15.26 11.59 29.94
N THR A 248 -14.99 12.22 31.09
CA THR A 248 -15.01 13.67 31.25
C THR A 248 -13.59 14.20 31.40
N PHE A 249 -13.12 14.99 30.42
CA PHE A 249 -11.94 15.83 30.58
C PHE A 249 -12.37 17.20 31.15
N ASN A 250 -11.64 17.74 32.12
CA ASN A 250 -11.95 19.04 32.72
C ASN A 250 -10.72 19.94 32.94
N SER A 251 -10.91 21.25 32.82
CA SER A 251 -9.93 22.31 33.14
C SER A 251 -8.55 22.14 32.49
N PHE A 252 -8.55 21.77 31.20
CA PHE A 252 -7.36 21.77 30.36
C PHE A 252 -7.16 23.17 29.77
N THR A 253 -6.56 24.07 30.55
CA THR A 253 -6.39 25.49 30.20
C THR A 253 -4.92 25.92 30.23
N LYS A 254 -4.38 26.23 31.42
CA LYS A 254 -2.97 26.48 31.71
C LYS A 254 -2.62 25.91 33.07
N SER A 255 -1.46 25.25 33.21
CA SER A 255 -0.99 24.76 34.51
C SER A 255 -0.69 25.91 35.50
N CYS A 256 0.34 26.71 35.23
CA CYS A 256 0.88 27.66 36.23
C CYS A 256 1.47 28.95 35.64
N TYR A 257 2.30 28.84 34.61
CA TYR A 257 2.94 29.97 33.95
C TYR A 257 2.15 30.42 32.72
N SER A 258 2.43 31.63 32.23
CA SER A 258 1.73 32.20 31.07
C SER A 258 1.82 31.33 29.81
N GLU A 259 2.93 30.61 29.65
CA GLU A 259 3.22 29.75 28.49
C GLU A 259 2.83 28.28 28.69
N ASP A 260 2.49 27.86 29.92
CA ASP A 260 2.08 26.48 30.19
C ASP A 260 0.74 26.20 29.49
N ARG A 261 0.68 25.12 28.71
CA ARG A 261 -0.55 24.67 28.05
C ARG A 261 -0.80 23.19 28.33
N ASP A 262 -1.92 22.93 28.99
CA ASP A 262 -2.40 21.59 29.28
C ASP A 262 -3.05 20.98 28.02
N VAL A 263 -2.95 19.67 27.82
CA VAL A 263 -3.44 18.97 26.62
C VAL A 263 -4.22 17.71 27.00
N CYS A 264 -5.44 17.54 26.48
CA CYS A 264 -6.26 16.36 26.79
C CYS A 264 -5.64 15.06 26.24
N ILE A 265 -5.29 15.04 24.96
CA ILE A 265 -4.69 13.87 24.28
C ILE A 265 -3.43 14.32 23.53
N MET A 266 -2.28 13.73 23.87
CA MET A 266 -0.98 14.06 23.26
C MET A 266 -0.43 12.89 22.45
N SER A 267 -0.03 13.14 21.19
CA SER A 267 0.64 12.14 20.35
C SER A 267 1.98 11.72 20.97
N ASN A 268 2.44 10.49 20.72
CA ASN A 268 3.83 10.14 21.04
C ASN A 268 4.77 10.91 20.09
N ALA A 269 5.89 11.41 20.62
CA ALA A 269 6.91 12.13 19.85
C ALA A 269 7.75 11.16 19.00
N ASP A 270 8.14 10.02 19.58
CA ASP A 270 9.05 9.06 18.96
C ASP A 270 8.40 8.25 17.82
N HIS A 271 7.07 8.23 17.71
CA HIS A 271 6.36 7.48 16.67
C HIS A 271 6.40 8.20 15.32
N SER A 272 7.25 7.69 14.44
CA SER A 272 7.63 8.22 13.11
C SER A 272 6.60 7.98 11.99
N GLY A 273 5.73 6.97 12.12
CA GLY A 273 4.86 6.50 11.03
C GLY A 273 3.38 6.40 11.38
N VAL A 274 3.01 5.50 12.30
CA VAL A 274 1.60 5.11 12.53
C VAL A 274 1.28 5.13 14.03
N MET A 275 0.05 5.54 14.35
CA MET A 275 -0.54 5.58 15.69
C MET A 275 -1.93 4.92 15.67
N SER A 276 -2.26 4.19 16.73
CA SER A 276 -3.51 3.42 16.86
C SER A 276 -4.76 4.28 16.87
N LEU A 277 -5.90 3.70 16.47
CA LEU A 277 -7.19 4.40 16.46
C LEU A 277 -7.66 4.70 17.89
N ILE A 278 -8.17 5.91 18.10
CA ILE A 278 -8.97 6.28 19.27
C ILE A 278 -10.40 6.59 18.81
N THR A 279 -11.41 6.04 19.46
CA THR A 279 -12.81 6.47 19.30
C THR A 279 -13.42 6.92 20.62
N ALA A 280 -14.32 7.90 20.56
CA ALA A 280 -15.04 8.46 21.70
C ALA A 280 -16.55 8.43 21.46
N GLU A 281 -17.30 8.15 22.52
CA GLU A 281 -18.76 8.10 22.57
C GLU A 281 -19.19 8.51 23.99
N THR A 282 -20.30 9.22 24.17
CA THR A 282 -20.83 9.73 25.46
C THR A 282 -19.84 10.52 26.33
N SER A 283 -18.69 10.90 25.77
CA SER A 283 -17.55 11.51 26.44
C SER A 283 -17.52 13.02 26.16
N ARG A 284 -16.90 13.83 27.01
CA ARG A 284 -16.98 15.31 26.94
C ARG A 284 -15.73 16.03 27.39
N MET A 285 -15.54 17.27 26.90
CA MET A 285 -14.46 18.18 27.28
C MET A 285 -15.01 19.48 27.87
N LEU A 286 -14.93 19.63 29.19
CA LEU A 286 -15.40 20.79 29.94
C LEU A 286 -14.22 21.71 30.30
N ASP A 287 -14.39 23.04 30.22
CA ASP A 287 -13.30 24.00 30.48
C ASP A 287 -12.00 23.65 29.71
N VAL A 288 -12.14 23.32 28.43
CA VAL A 288 -11.04 22.96 27.52
C VAL A 288 -11.00 23.94 26.36
N ASN A 289 -9.87 24.62 26.17
CA ASN A 289 -9.65 25.45 24.99
C ASN A 289 -9.49 24.56 23.75
N GLU A 290 -9.96 24.96 22.56
CA GLU A 290 -9.85 24.13 21.35
C GLU A 290 -8.40 23.67 21.06
N LYS A 291 -7.44 24.60 21.19
CA LYS A 291 -6.00 24.34 21.06
C LYS A 291 -5.41 23.38 22.13
N ASN A 292 -6.21 22.96 23.10
CA ASN A 292 -5.84 22.04 24.18
C ASN A 292 -6.54 20.68 24.05
N LYS A 293 -7.53 20.51 23.15
CA LYS A 293 -8.19 19.21 22.91
C LYS A 293 -7.17 18.15 22.42
N PHE A 294 -6.20 18.54 21.58
CA PHE A 294 -5.13 17.67 21.08
C PHE A 294 -3.77 18.37 20.99
N TYR A 295 -2.69 17.59 21.02
CA TYR A 295 -1.37 18.01 20.51
C TYR A 295 -0.77 16.88 19.66
N PHE A 296 -0.62 17.14 18.37
CA PHE A 296 0.24 16.35 17.50
C PHE A 296 1.63 16.97 17.53
N HIS A 297 2.65 16.16 17.79
CA HIS A 297 4.03 16.60 17.58
C HIS A 297 4.26 16.86 16.07
N PRO A 298 5.12 17.82 15.69
CA PRO A 298 5.60 17.89 14.31
C PRO A 298 6.40 16.63 13.96
N THR A 299 6.57 16.34 12.67
CA THR A 299 7.53 15.32 12.22
C THR A 299 8.94 15.88 12.39
N SER A 300 9.84 15.11 12.99
CA SER A 300 11.23 15.53 13.14
C SER A 300 11.92 15.54 11.78
N VAL A 301 12.01 16.72 11.18
CA VAL A 301 13.00 16.99 10.13
C VAL A 301 14.36 16.75 10.77
N GLN A 302 15.02 15.65 10.40
CA GLN A 302 16.43 15.45 10.74
C GLN A 302 17.25 16.48 9.97
N ASN A 303 17.47 17.63 10.61
CA ASN A 303 18.53 18.57 10.27
C ASN A 303 19.88 17.95 10.66
N SER A 304 20.23 16.82 10.03
CA SER A 304 21.61 16.38 9.95
C SER A 304 22.34 17.35 9.03
N GLU A 305 22.97 18.38 9.61
CA GLU A 305 23.87 19.32 8.91
C GLU A 305 25.19 18.64 8.49
N ASP A 306 25.14 17.37 8.10
CA ASP A 306 26.27 16.58 7.63
C ASP A 306 25.84 15.47 6.64
N THR A 307 25.30 15.88 5.48
CA THR A 307 25.53 15.13 4.23
C THR A 307 25.23 15.95 2.98
N MET A 308 26.06 15.76 1.97
CA MET A 308 25.97 16.40 0.65
C MET A 308 24.78 15.85 -0.16
N PHE A 309 23.68 16.61 -0.22
CA PHE A 309 22.40 16.26 -0.84
C PHE A 309 21.72 14.99 -0.25
N PRO A 310 20.84 15.12 0.76
CA PRO A 310 19.99 14.00 1.17
C PRO A 310 19.12 13.53 0.00
N GLU A 311 19.15 12.22 -0.27
CA GLU A 311 18.31 11.62 -1.31
C GLU A 311 16.83 11.83 -0.98
N LYS A 312 16.08 12.49 -1.87
CA LYS A 312 14.61 12.69 -1.77
C LYS A 312 13.83 11.39 -2.03
N LYS A 313 14.15 10.34 -1.27
CA LYS A 313 13.32 9.14 -1.14
C LYS A 313 11.99 9.55 -0.52
N CYS A 314 10.89 9.08 -1.10
CA CYS A 314 9.59 9.38 -0.55
C CYS A 314 9.45 8.80 0.89
N LYS A 315 8.77 9.56 1.75
CA LYS A 315 8.46 9.17 3.14
C LYS A 315 6.94 9.11 3.30
N GLY A 316 6.48 8.21 4.17
CA GLY A 316 5.09 8.17 4.60
C GLY A 316 4.75 9.41 5.45
N SER A 317 3.49 9.84 5.42
CA SER A 317 2.99 10.88 6.32
C SER A 317 2.41 10.25 7.59
N ARG A 318 2.64 10.88 8.76
CA ARG A 318 2.18 10.35 10.05
C ARG A 318 0.67 10.05 10.02
N LYS A 319 0.30 8.79 10.23
CA LYS A 319 -1.08 8.32 10.33
C LYS A 319 -1.51 8.28 11.79
N ALA A 320 -2.48 9.11 12.15
CA ALA A 320 -3.19 9.06 13.42
C ALA A 320 -4.66 9.43 13.16
N LEU A 321 -5.59 8.78 13.84
CA LEU A 321 -7.02 9.05 13.71
C LEU A 321 -7.67 9.00 15.10
N PHE A 322 -8.38 10.08 15.42
CA PHE A 322 -9.33 10.14 16.52
C PHE A 322 -10.73 10.32 15.93
N LYS A 323 -11.74 9.64 16.48
CA LYS A 323 -13.14 9.80 16.05
C LYS A 323 -14.05 10.11 17.23
N ASP A 324 -14.91 11.10 17.06
CA ASP A 324 -16.05 11.36 17.94
C ASP A 324 -17.30 10.79 17.25
N LEU A 325 -17.92 9.78 17.86
CA LEU A 325 -18.97 8.97 17.24
C LEU A 325 -20.37 9.54 17.47
N ASP A 326 -20.58 10.31 18.55
CA ASP A 326 -21.86 10.93 18.92
C ASP A 326 -21.82 12.47 19.02
N GLY A 327 -20.63 13.07 18.91
CA GLY A 327 -20.44 14.53 18.90
C GLY A 327 -20.16 15.14 20.28
N GLY A 328 -20.20 14.33 21.34
CA GLY A 328 -20.17 14.80 22.72
C GLY A 328 -18.83 15.39 23.19
N ILE A 329 -17.71 15.03 22.54
CA ILE A 329 -16.37 15.44 22.99
C ILE A 329 -15.80 16.59 22.17
N LEU A 330 -16.26 16.75 20.93
CA LEU A 330 -15.85 17.83 20.03
C LEU A 330 -16.87 18.97 19.92
N ASP A 331 -18.12 18.75 20.34
CA ASP A 331 -19.23 19.70 20.25
C ASP A 331 -19.62 20.01 18.79
N LEU A 332 -19.66 18.96 17.96
CA LEU A 332 -19.83 19.01 16.49
C LEU A 332 -20.83 17.94 16.01
N GLU A 333 -21.28 18.06 14.75
CA GLU A 333 -22.24 17.15 14.14
C GLU A 333 -21.57 15.79 13.76
N PRO A 334 -22.01 14.65 14.33
CA PRO A 334 -21.34 13.36 14.18
C PRO A 334 -21.62 12.64 12.85
N PRO A 335 -20.81 11.62 12.49
CA PRO A 335 -19.52 11.27 13.12
C PRO A 335 -18.45 12.30 12.74
N ILE A 336 -17.51 12.58 13.65
CA ILE A 336 -16.42 13.52 13.42
C ILE A 336 -15.09 12.78 13.37
N SER A 337 -14.29 13.10 12.36
CA SER A 337 -12.92 12.60 12.23
C SER A 337 -11.90 13.69 12.54
N VAL A 338 -10.86 13.36 13.30
CA VAL A 338 -9.73 14.24 13.65
C VAL A 338 -8.42 13.55 13.33
N PHE A 339 -7.57 14.22 12.54
CA PHE A 339 -6.27 13.71 12.12
C PHE A 339 -5.24 14.84 11.96
N PRO A 340 -3.93 14.57 12.11
CA PRO A 340 -2.88 15.55 11.87
C PRO A 340 -2.82 15.94 10.39
N LYS A 341 -2.35 17.16 10.13
CA LYS A 341 -2.02 17.62 8.79
C LYS A 341 -0.81 16.83 8.29
N SER A 342 -1.00 16.08 7.21
CA SER A 342 0.07 15.33 6.57
C SER A 342 1.19 16.25 6.06
N GLU A 343 2.41 16.06 6.55
CA GLU A 343 3.60 16.77 6.10
C GLU A 343 4.18 16.09 4.84
N PHE A 344 4.41 16.86 3.77
CA PHE A 344 5.02 16.34 2.53
C PHE A 344 5.89 17.35 1.80
N GLU A 345 7.03 16.87 1.32
CA GLU A 345 7.82 17.51 0.27
C GLU A 345 7.07 17.57 -1.08
N TRP A 346 6.11 16.67 -1.30
CA TRP A 346 5.37 16.50 -2.57
C TRP A 346 4.26 17.53 -2.80
N THR A 347 4.01 18.43 -1.84
CA THR A 347 3.10 19.58 -2.02
C THR A 347 3.51 20.51 -3.17
N GLN A 348 4.78 20.43 -3.61
CA GLN A 348 5.30 21.11 -4.80
C GLN A 348 4.84 20.46 -6.13
N PHE A 349 4.38 19.21 -6.10
CA PHE A 349 3.96 18.43 -7.28
C PHE A 349 2.46 18.13 -7.31
N TYR A 350 1.78 18.07 -6.15
CA TYR A 350 0.35 17.78 -6.06
C TYR A 350 -0.38 18.77 -5.13
N LEU A 351 -1.35 19.51 -5.68
CA LEU A 351 -2.07 20.60 -4.99
C LEU A 351 -2.90 20.12 -3.79
N ARG A 352 -3.46 18.90 -3.87
CA ARG A 352 -4.28 18.27 -2.84
C ARG A 352 -3.59 17.01 -2.32
N ALA A 353 -2.51 17.20 -1.58
CA ALA A 353 -1.82 16.12 -0.89
C ALA A 353 -2.43 15.83 0.49
N GLY A 354 -2.40 14.56 0.89
CA GLY A 354 -2.79 14.06 2.22
C GLY A 354 -4.16 13.43 2.30
N ILE A 355 -4.49 12.99 3.51
CA ILE A 355 -5.78 12.37 3.86
C ILE A 355 -6.92 13.18 3.25
N TYR A 356 -7.81 12.48 2.54
CA TYR A 356 -8.96 13.06 1.88
C TYR A 356 -9.78 13.89 2.87
N ARG A 357 -10.33 15.00 2.39
CA ARG A 357 -11.25 15.84 3.15
C ARG A 357 -12.21 16.56 2.22
N ASP A 358 -13.45 16.67 2.67
CA ASP A 358 -14.39 17.65 2.13
C ASP A 358 -14.10 19.00 2.80
N ASP A 359 -13.50 19.94 2.05
CA ASP A 359 -13.13 21.26 2.57
C ASP A 359 -14.37 22.09 3.04
N SER A 360 -15.62 21.65 2.78
CA SER A 360 -16.85 22.23 3.35
C SER A 360 -17.24 21.67 4.72
N LYS A 361 -16.75 20.47 5.06
CA LYS A 361 -16.97 19.78 6.34
C LYS A 361 -15.76 19.79 7.27
N CYS A 362 -14.56 20.00 6.71
CA CYS A 362 -13.28 19.92 7.39
C CYS A 362 -12.68 21.29 7.69
N ILE A 363 -12.61 21.64 8.98
CA ILE A 363 -11.99 22.87 9.45
C ILE A 363 -10.52 22.61 9.77
N SER A 364 -9.62 23.36 9.13
CA SER A 364 -8.19 23.39 9.47
C SER A 364 -7.97 24.03 10.84
N LYS A 365 -7.15 23.39 11.69
CA LYS A 365 -6.83 23.84 13.06
C LYS A 365 -5.31 24.01 13.20
N PRO A 366 -4.74 25.17 12.83
CA PRO A 366 -3.29 25.40 12.86
C PRO A 366 -2.65 25.27 14.26
N SER A 367 -3.42 25.55 15.32
CA SER A 367 -2.96 25.50 16.72
C SER A 367 -2.63 24.09 17.24
N ILE A 368 -3.03 23.05 16.50
CA ILE A 368 -2.73 21.63 16.75
C ILE A 368 -2.13 20.93 15.53
N GLU A 369 -1.86 21.69 14.45
CA GLU A 369 -1.42 21.19 13.14
C GLU A 369 -2.29 20.04 12.59
N GLY A 370 -3.62 20.18 12.65
CA GLY A 370 -4.57 19.12 12.27
C GLY A 370 -5.87 19.62 11.62
N TYR A 371 -6.77 18.69 11.32
CA TYR A 371 -8.11 18.94 10.77
C TYR A 371 -9.20 18.34 11.69
N PHE A 372 -10.31 19.07 11.85
CA PHE A 372 -11.55 18.58 12.45
C PHE A 372 -12.63 18.48 11.36
N CYS A 373 -13.17 17.30 11.10
CA CYS A 373 -14.10 17.03 10.00
C CYS A 373 -15.45 16.51 10.49
N LYS A 374 -16.46 17.38 10.60
CA LYS A 374 -17.83 17.02 11.01
C LYS A 374 -18.53 16.17 9.93
N GLU A 375 -19.51 15.35 10.32
CA GLU A 375 -20.25 14.47 9.39
C GLU A 375 -19.35 13.69 8.40
N THR A 376 -18.18 13.22 8.83
CA THR A 376 -17.28 12.39 8.01
C THR A 376 -16.80 11.18 8.78
N ASP A 377 -16.99 10.00 8.18
CA ASP A 377 -16.50 8.74 8.69
C ASP A 377 -15.20 8.35 7.96
N HIS A 378 -14.10 8.32 8.70
CA HIS A 378 -12.82 7.79 8.25
C HIS A 378 -12.49 6.50 9.02
N ALA A 379 -11.70 5.64 8.40
CA ALA A 379 -11.19 4.41 8.98
C ALA A 379 -9.70 4.24 8.68
N LEU A 380 -9.01 3.50 9.54
CA LEU A 380 -7.65 3.04 9.30
C LEU A 380 -7.72 1.77 8.42
N VAL A 381 -7.10 1.81 7.25
CA VAL A 381 -6.98 0.66 6.35
C VAL A 381 -5.55 0.16 6.37
N ILE A 382 -5.38 -1.14 6.57
CA ILE A 382 -4.09 -1.82 6.69
C ILE A 382 -3.94 -2.82 5.54
N LEU A 383 -2.80 -2.79 4.86
CA LEU A 383 -2.42 -3.76 3.82
C LEU A 383 -1.21 -4.56 4.30
N GLU A 384 -1.35 -5.89 4.35
CA GLU A 384 -0.32 -6.86 4.72
C GLU A 384 0.08 -7.67 3.48
N ASN A 385 1.37 -7.63 3.13
CA ASN A 385 1.92 -8.22 1.91
C ASN A 385 2.22 -9.72 2.06
N LEU A 386 1.31 -10.59 1.64
CA LEU A 386 1.46 -12.05 1.75
C LEU A 386 2.38 -12.66 0.67
N ASP A 387 2.87 -11.89 -0.29
CA ASP A 387 3.69 -12.35 -1.42
C ASP A 387 5.15 -12.66 -1.00
N PRO A 388 5.59 -13.94 -1.02
CA PRO A 388 6.96 -14.30 -0.65
C PRO A 388 8.00 -13.87 -1.70
N GLY A 389 7.60 -13.64 -2.96
CA GLY A 389 8.47 -13.13 -4.02
C GLY A 389 8.81 -11.65 -3.84
N MET A 390 7.98 -10.90 -3.09
CA MET A 390 8.16 -9.47 -2.82
C MET A 390 8.96 -9.16 -1.55
N VAL A 391 9.43 -10.15 -0.78
CA VAL A 391 10.09 -9.92 0.53
C VAL A 391 11.32 -9.01 0.45
N THR A 392 11.99 -8.94 -0.72
CA THR A 392 13.13 -8.04 -0.96
C THR A 392 12.78 -6.67 -1.58
N GLN A 393 11.52 -6.41 -1.93
CA GLN A 393 11.04 -5.11 -2.42
C GLN A 393 10.07 -4.45 -1.44
N ARG A 394 10.38 -3.22 -1.03
CA ARG A 394 9.43 -2.37 -0.32
C ARG A 394 8.26 -2.03 -1.24
N LEU A 395 7.03 -2.25 -0.77
CA LEU A 395 5.83 -1.83 -1.48
C LEU A 395 5.67 -0.31 -1.50
N PHE A 396 6.26 0.39 -0.52
CA PHE A 396 6.20 1.84 -0.43
C PHE A 396 6.88 2.54 -1.63
N PRO A 397 6.29 3.61 -2.22
CA PRO A 397 5.05 4.27 -1.81
C PRO A 397 3.81 3.68 -2.49
N VAL A 398 2.97 2.93 -1.77
CA VAL A 398 1.60 2.67 -2.24
C VAL A 398 0.78 3.95 -2.07
N VAL A 399 0.03 4.33 -3.10
CA VAL A 399 -0.70 5.59 -3.17
C VAL A 399 -2.20 5.34 -3.02
N ALA A 400 -2.89 6.21 -2.29
CA ALA A 400 -4.35 6.29 -2.23
C ALA A 400 -4.82 7.56 -2.97
N MET A 401 -5.70 7.36 -3.96
CA MET A 401 -6.34 8.41 -4.74
C MET A 401 -7.83 8.48 -4.37
N THR A 402 -8.30 9.61 -3.85
CA THR A 402 -9.71 9.81 -3.49
C THR A 402 -10.22 11.11 -4.10
N GLY A 403 -11.01 11.02 -5.17
CA GLY A 403 -11.45 12.18 -5.94
C GLY A 403 -10.27 12.96 -6.56
N SER A 404 -9.88 14.07 -5.92
CA SER A 404 -8.71 14.88 -6.32
C SER A 404 -7.60 14.93 -5.25
N PHE A 405 -7.70 14.11 -4.19
CA PHE A 405 -6.66 13.99 -3.17
C PHE A 405 -5.72 12.81 -3.45
N MET A 406 -4.44 13.00 -3.17
CA MET A 406 -3.39 11.98 -3.19
C MET A 406 -2.76 11.84 -1.80
N ASP A 407 -2.85 10.67 -1.19
CA ASP A 407 -2.13 10.30 0.04
C ASP A 407 -1.22 9.09 -0.20
N THR A 408 -0.24 8.87 0.68
CA THR A 408 0.61 7.67 0.68
C THR A 408 0.31 6.78 1.87
N PHE A 409 0.20 5.47 1.65
CA PHE A 409 0.29 4.50 2.73
C PHE A 409 1.67 4.61 3.40
N SER A 410 1.73 4.42 4.71
CA SER A 410 2.97 4.53 5.48
C SER A 410 3.39 3.18 6.03
N GLU A 411 4.65 2.82 5.79
CA GLU A 411 5.34 1.74 6.50
C GLU A 411 5.58 2.16 7.96
N VAL A 412 5.53 1.18 8.87
CA VAL A 412 6.18 1.29 10.18
C VAL A 412 7.71 1.27 9.96
N THR A 413 8.47 2.09 10.69
CA THR A 413 9.93 2.13 10.55
C THR A 413 10.57 0.80 10.94
N TRP A 414 11.19 0.15 9.96
CA TRP A 414 11.96 -1.09 10.13
C TRP A 414 13.12 -0.93 11.12
N HIS A 415 13.10 -1.68 12.21
CA HIS A 415 14.26 -1.90 13.08
C HIS A 415 14.64 -3.38 13.04
N ALA A 416 15.95 -3.67 12.92
CA ALA A 416 16.46 -5.03 12.78
C ALA A 416 16.29 -5.88 14.05
N SER A 417 16.09 -5.25 15.21
CA SER A 417 15.76 -5.90 16.49
C SER A 417 14.36 -6.50 16.53
N CYS A 418 13.43 -6.06 15.66
CA CYS A 418 12.03 -6.47 15.76
C CYS A 418 11.77 -7.94 15.39
N TYR A 419 12.48 -8.49 14.40
CA TYR A 419 12.19 -9.81 13.82
C TYR A 419 13.41 -10.48 13.17
N PRO A 420 13.73 -11.75 13.50
CA PRO A 420 14.60 -12.58 12.68
C PRO A 420 13.85 -13.18 11.48
N GLU A 421 14.38 -12.92 10.29
CA GLU A 421 14.26 -13.65 9.01
C GLU A 421 12.90 -13.82 8.28
N GLU A 422 11.75 -14.06 8.93
CA GLU A 422 10.51 -14.48 8.19
C GLU A 422 9.24 -13.64 8.46
N HIS A 423 9.14 -12.38 8.00
CA HIS A 423 7.83 -11.70 7.99
C HIS A 423 7.52 -10.71 6.86
N HIS A 424 6.25 -10.79 6.43
CA HIS A 424 5.52 -9.88 5.56
C HIS A 424 5.61 -8.39 5.95
N SER A 425 5.58 -7.52 4.94
CA SER A 425 5.54 -6.05 5.09
C SER A 425 4.10 -5.53 5.27
N THR A 426 3.91 -4.57 6.17
CA THR A 426 2.59 -4.04 6.55
C THR A 426 2.57 -2.51 6.45
N ILE A 427 1.54 -1.96 5.80
CA ILE A 427 1.42 -0.53 5.51
C ILE A 427 0.01 0.00 5.83
N PHE A 428 -0.09 1.27 6.23
CA PHE A 428 -1.30 1.84 6.83
C PHE A 428 -1.70 3.15 6.15
N SER A 429 -3.00 3.40 5.98
CA SER A 429 -3.54 4.70 5.56
C SER A 429 -4.87 5.02 6.26
N VAL A 430 -5.23 6.31 6.31
CA VAL A 430 -6.52 6.79 6.83
C VAL A 430 -7.39 7.17 5.65
N LEU A 431 -8.45 6.40 5.40
CA LEU A 431 -9.31 6.53 4.22
C LEU A 431 -10.77 6.84 4.63
N PRO A 432 -11.52 7.65 3.85
CA PRO A 432 -12.94 7.88 4.08
C PRO A 432 -13.77 6.64 3.72
N SER A 433 -14.83 6.35 4.46
CA SER A 433 -15.75 5.25 4.13
C SER A 433 -16.81 5.64 3.07
N THR A 434 -17.12 6.93 2.97
CA THR A 434 -18.19 7.47 2.11
C THR A 434 -17.74 7.80 0.68
N GLN A 435 -16.46 7.61 0.36
CA GLN A 435 -15.88 7.95 -0.95
C GLN A 435 -15.01 6.80 -1.45
N LEU A 436 -15.21 6.40 -2.72
CA LEU A 436 -14.37 5.40 -3.37
C LEU A 436 -12.90 5.87 -3.38
N THR A 437 -12.01 5.03 -2.88
CA THR A 437 -10.56 5.27 -2.95
C THR A 437 -9.90 4.25 -3.87
N THR A 438 -9.14 4.75 -4.85
CA THR A 438 -8.31 3.93 -5.75
C THR A 438 -6.90 3.79 -5.18
N ILE A 439 -6.47 2.56 -4.96
CA ILE A 439 -5.13 2.20 -4.49
C ILE A 439 -4.25 1.90 -5.69
N CYS A 440 -3.09 2.55 -5.74
CA CYS A 440 -2.15 2.53 -6.87
C CYS A 440 -0.76 2.07 -6.42
N PHE A 441 -0.23 1.06 -7.11
CA PHE A 441 1.13 0.56 -6.93
C PHE A 441 2.08 1.18 -7.98
N PRO A 442 3.21 1.82 -7.58
CA PRO A 442 4.13 2.45 -8.55
C PRO A 442 4.76 1.44 -9.50
N ASN A 443 5.24 0.33 -8.94
CA ASN A 443 5.88 -0.78 -9.64
C ASN A 443 4.82 -1.84 -10.00
N LEU A 444 5.09 -3.12 -9.73
CA LEU A 444 4.10 -4.20 -9.76
C LEU A 444 3.25 -4.15 -8.48
N ALA A 445 2.01 -4.64 -8.56
CA ALA A 445 1.22 -4.94 -7.38
C ALA A 445 1.71 -6.27 -6.76
N PRO A 446 1.64 -6.44 -5.42
CA PRO A 446 1.91 -7.73 -4.79
C PRO A 446 0.90 -8.78 -5.25
N LEU A 447 1.37 -10.02 -5.43
CA LEU A 447 0.61 -11.12 -6.01
C LEU A 447 -0.34 -11.77 -4.98
N ALA A 448 -0.05 -11.61 -3.69
CA ALA A 448 -0.94 -11.98 -2.59
C ALA A 448 -0.84 -10.92 -1.49
N PHE A 449 -1.98 -10.44 -0.98
CA PHE A 449 -2.03 -9.53 0.16
C PHE A 449 -3.37 -9.62 0.91
N ARG A 450 -3.37 -9.17 2.16
CA ARG A 450 -4.56 -9.08 3.02
C ARG A 450 -4.87 -7.62 3.33
N LEU A 451 -6.16 -7.27 3.34
CA LEU A 451 -6.66 -5.96 3.73
C LEU A 451 -7.50 -6.07 5.01
N TYR A 452 -7.22 -5.18 5.96
CA TYR A 452 -7.98 -4.99 7.19
C TYR A 452 -8.59 -3.58 7.23
N LEU A 453 -9.72 -3.44 7.91
CA LEU A 453 -10.41 -2.17 8.15
C LEU A 453 -10.62 -1.99 9.66
N LEU A 454 -10.25 -0.84 10.20
CA LEU A 454 -10.47 -0.50 11.62
C LEU A 454 -11.10 0.90 11.70
N SER A 455 -12.37 0.95 12.13
CA SER A 455 -13.18 2.19 12.19
C SER A 455 -13.74 2.49 13.59
N GLY A 456 -13.70 1.52 14.50
CA GLY A 456 -14.38 1.52 15.79
C GLY A 456 -15.88 1.26 15.71
N GLN A 457 -16.44 0.96 14.54
CA GLN A 457 -17.86 0.78 14.28
C GLN A 457 -18.12 -0.40 13.31
N ASN A 458 -18.73 -1.49 13.82
CA ASN A 458 -19.07 -2.69 13.05
C ASN A 458 -19.92 -2.42 11.78
N THR A 459 -20.55 -1.25 11.69
CA THR A 459 -21.41 -0.81 10.58
C THR A 459 -20.67 -0.08 9.47
N THR A 460 -19.39 0.28 9.63
CA THR A 460 -18.60 0.87 8.54
C THR A 460 -18.36 -0.17 7.45
N ARG A 461 -18.81 0.13 6.23
CA ARG A 461 -18.33 -0.52 5.00
C ARG A 461 -17.46 0.48 4.24
N LEU A 462 -16.36 0.02 3.65
CA LEU A 462 -15.45 0.87 2.87
C LEU A 462 -15.20 0.26 1.49
N PRO A 463 -15.68 0.89 0.39
CA PRO A 463 -15.41 0.44 -0.97
C PRO A 463 -14.03 0.91 -1.42
N LEU A 464 -13.21 -0.02 -1.92
CA LEU A 464 -11.92 0.26 -2.53
C LEU A 464 -11.91 -0.16 -3.99
N ALA A 465 -11.10 0.53 -4.79
CA ALA A 465 -10.63 0.05 -6.09
C ALA A 465 -9.10 -0.17 -6.01
N LEU A 466 -8.59 -1.23 -6.63
CA LEU A 466 -7.18 -1.61 -6.64
C LEU A 466 -6.70 -1.66 -8.09
N PHE A 467 -5.73 -0.82 -8.46
CA PHE A 467 -5.23 -0.74 -9.83
C PHE A 467 -4.12 -1.75 -10.13
N TYR A 468 -4.30 -2.51 -11.21
CA TYR A 468 -3.32 -3.46 -11.71
C TYR A 468 -2.76 -3.04 -13.08
N ASN A 469 -1.45 -3.23 -13.27
CA ASN A 469 -0.77 -2.88 -14.53
C ASN A 469 -1.25 -3.71 -15.74
N GLU A 470 -1.96 -4.81 -15.48
CA GLU A 470 -2.53 -5.73 -16.46
C GLU A 470 -3.80 -6.38 -15.89
N PRO A 471 -4.71 -6.91 -16.74
CA PRO A 471 -5.76 -7.81 -16.29
C PRO A 471 -5.18 -9.09 -15.67
N LEU A 472 -5.63 -9.45 -14.47
CA LEU A 472 -5.25 -10.67 -13.76
C LEU A 472 -6.50 -11.43 -13.32
N SER A 473 -6.41 -12.76 -13.21
CA SER A 473 -7.37 -13.52 -12.43
C SER A 473 -7.12 -13.24 -10.95
N LEU A 474 -8.04 -12.51 -10.32
CA LEU A 474 -7.93 -12.08 -8.93
C LEU A 474 -9.00 -12.78 -8.11
N ARG A 475 -8.55 -13.53 -7.10
CA ARG A 475 -9.42 -14.31 -6.21
C ARG A 475 -9.50 -13.61 -4.86
N VAL A 476 -10.70 -13.24 -4.45
CA VAL A 476 -10.98 -12.66 -3.13
C VAL A 476 -11.44 -13.77 -2.18
N PHE A 477 -10.88 -13.79 -0.98
CA PHE A 477 -11.24 -14.73 0.08
C PHE A 477 -11.57 -13.99 1.37
N VAL A 478 -12.50 -14.54 2.15
CA VAL A 478 -12.84 -14.10 3.51
C VAL A 478 -12.85 -15.32 4.41
N GLN A 479 -12.07 -15.30 5.50
CA GLN A 479 -11.89 -16.46 6.40
C GLN A 479 -11.50 -17.75 5.62
N GLY A 480 -10.63 -17.63 4.62
CA GLY A 480 -10.21 -18.73 3.73
C GLY A 480 -11.27 -19.24 2.73
N LYS A 481 -12.47 -18.63 2.68
CA LYS A 481 -13.55 -18.99 1.75
C LYS A 481 -13.55 -18.03 0.55
N TYR A 482 -13.55 -18.58 -0.66
CA TYR A 482 -13.61 -17.80 -1.89
C TYR A 482 -14.95 -17.05 -2.02
N ILE A 483 -14.90 -15.77 -2.39
CA ILE A 483 -16.07 -14.93 -2.67
C ILE A 483 -16.13 -14.67 -4.18
N SER A 484 -17.10 -15.31 -4.85
CA SER A 484 -17.33 -15.11 -6.28
C SER A 484 -17.61 -13.64 -6.62
N PRO A 485 -17.07 -13.12 -7.74
CA PRO A 485 -17.32 -11.75 -8.17
C PRO A 485 -18.77 -11.53 -8.61
N THR A 486 -19.26 -10.29 -8.49
CA THR A 486 -20.48 -9.84 -9.15
C THR A 486 -20.17 -9.37 -10.60
N PRO A 487 -21.17 -9.32 -11.51
CA PRO A 487 -20.87 -9.08 -12.93
C PRO A 487 -20.36 -7.67 -13.27
N TYR A 488 -20.84 -6.62 -12.57
CA TYR A 488 -20.57 -5.21 -12.92
C TYR A 488 -20.51 -4.23 -11.73
N SER A 489 -21.14 -4.55 -10.59
CA SER A 489 -21.18 -3.70 -9.40
C SER A 489 -21.64 -4.46 -8.16
N PHE A 490 -21.43 -3.89 -6.96
CA PHE A 490 -22.01 -4.37 -5.70
C PHE A 490 -22.67 -3.21 -4.94
N SER A 491 -23.63 -3.53 -4.07
CA SER A 491 -24.20 -2.60 -3.10
C SER A 491 -23.35 -2.53 -1.82
N LEU A 492 -23.31 -1.35 -1.17
CA LEU A 492 -22.71 -1.19 0.18
C LEU A 492 -23.43 -1.99 1.28
N ASN A 493 -24.55 -2.66 0.95
CA ASN A 493 -25.27 -3.57 1.85
C ASN A 493 -24.95 -5.06 1.63
N GLU A 494 -24.01 -5.40 0.73
CA GLU A 494 -23.60 -6.78 0.49
C GLU A 494 -22.69 -7.35 1.59
N ARG A 495 -22.16 -8.55 1.35
CA ARG A 495 -21.26 -9.26 2.25
C ARG A 495 -19.83 -8.71 2.13
N PRO A 496 -18.99 -8.81 3.18
CA PRO A 496 -17.57 -8.50 3.07
C PRO A 496 -16.92 -9.33 1.96
N GLY A 497 -15.95 -8.72 1.27
CA GLY A 497 -15.31 -9.34 0.12
C GLY A 497 -16.17 -9.39 -1.16
N ALA A 498 -17.37 -8.80 -1.16
CA ALA A 498 -18.09 -8.51 -2.41
C ALA A 498 -17.16 -7.72 -3.35
N ASN A 499 -17.04 -8.19 -4.60
CA ASN A 499 -15.99 -7.75 -5.50
C ASN A 499 -16.39 -7.87 -6.97
N TYR A 500 -15.76 -7.08 -7.85
CA TYR A 500 -15.80 -7.27 -9.31
C TYR A 500 -14.55 -6.63 -9.94
N PHE A 501 -14.20 -7.04 -11.17
CA PHE A 501 -13.08 -6.46 -11.91
C PHE A 501 -13.58 -5.66 -13.12
N SER A 502 -13.21 -4.38 -13.21
CA SER A 502 -13.39 -3.60 -14.44
C SER A 502 -12.23 -3.91 -15.40
N PHE A 503 -12.52 -4.70 -16.44
CA PHE A 503 -11.59 -4.90 -17.56
C PHE A 503 -11.43 -3.64 -18.43
N GLU A 504 -12.33 -2.66 -18.33
CA GLU A 504 -12.17 -1.35 -18.98
C GLU A 504 -11.11 -0.50 -18.25
N ASP A 505 -11.02 -0.59 -16.92
CA ASP A 505 -10.13 0.25 -16.08
C ASP A 505 -8.87 -0.44 -15.54
N ASN A 506 -8.82 -1.78 -15.54
CA ASN A 506 -7.92 -2.60 -14.72
C ASN A 506 -8.06 -2.35 -13.20
N LEU A 507 -9.29 -2.12 -12.73
CA LEU A 507 -9.60 -1.91 -11.31
C LEU A 507 -10.34 -3.12 -10.74
N LEU A 508 -9.75 -3.75 -9.71
CA LEU A 508 -10.49 -4.67 -8.83
C LEU A 508 -11.21 -3.84 -7.77
N TYR A 509 -12.54 -3.87 -7.77
CA TYR A 509 -13.36 -3.27 -6.72
C TYR A 509 -13.61 -4.29 -5.63
N VAL A 510 -13.52 -3.87 -4.36
CA VAL A 510 -13.75 -4.72 -3.17
C VAL A 510 -14.46 -3.95 -2.05
N LEU A 511 -15.28 -4.65 -1.28
CA LEU A 511 -15.98 -4.11 -0.10
C LEU A 511 -15.34 -4.61 1.22
N LEU A 512 -14.73 -3.71 1.99
CA LEU A 512 -14.17 -4.00 3.31
C LEU A 512 -15.21 -3.80 4.43
N HIS A 513 -15.21 -4.70 5.42
CA HIS A 513 -15.94 -4.58 6.68
C HIS A 513 -14.95 -4.78 7.84
N GLU A 514 -15.21 -4.19 9.01
CA GLU A 514 -14.24 -4.11 10.12
C GLU A 514 -13.73 -5.49 10.61
N LYS A 515 -14.64 -6.47 10.79
CA LYS A 515 -14.32 -7.76 11.42
C LYS A 515 -13.90 -8.88 10.48
N GLU A 516 -13.92 -8.64 9.18
CA GLU A 516 -13.76 -9.68 8.15
C GLU A 516 -12.70 -9.22 7.16
N PRO A 517 -11.40 -9.39 7.49
CA PRO A 517 -10.31 -9.04 6.60
C PRO A 517 -10.38 -9.89 5.34
N ILE A 518 -10.07 -9.27 4.20
CA ILE A 518 -10.15 -9.92 2.90
C ILE A 518 -8.74 -10.23 2.40
N GLU A 519 -8.56 -11.41 1.83
CA GLU A 519 -7.32 -11.82 1.16
C GLU A 519 -7.53 -11.75 -0.34
N ILE A 520 -6.57 -11.18 -1.06
CA ILE A 520 -6.60 -11.01 -2.50
C ILE A 520 -5.38 -11.72 -3.07
N VAL A 521 -5.61 -12.71 -3.94
CA VAL A 521 -4.57 -13.56 -4.52
C VAL A 521 -4.71 -13.56 -6.04
N ALA A 522 -3.63 -13.22 -6.73
CA ALA A 522 -3.52 -13.32 -8.18
C ALA A 522 -3.16 -14.75 -8.61
N ASP A 523 -3.93 -15.31 -9.54
CA ASP A 523 -3.87 -16.72 -9.92
C ASP A 523 -3.20 -16.96 -11.29
N LEU A 524 -2.59 -18.15 -11.42
CA LEU A 524 -1.89 -18.59 -12.63
C LEU A 524 -2.90 -18.95 -13.73
N SER A 525 -3.17 -17.97 -14.58
CA SER A 525 -4.19 -18.00 -15.62
C SER A 525 -3.70 -17.37 -16.91
N LEU A 526 -4.37 -17.69 -18.02
CA LEU A 526 -4.22 -17.07 -19.32
C LEU A 526 -5.57 -16.45 -19.71
N LEU A 527 -5.62 -15.11 -19.83
CA LEU A 527 -6.84 -14.39 -20.18
C LEU A 527 -6.90 -14.13 -21.69
N VAL A 528 -8.05 -14.44 -22.28
CA VAL A 528 -8.30 -14.40 -23.73
C VAL A 528 -9.61 -13.65 -23.98
N ALA A 529 -9.68 -12.79 -25.00
CA ALA A 529 -10.95 -12.17 -25.36
C ALA A 529 -11.13 -11.99 -26.88
N PHE A 530 -12.36 -12.14 -27.36
CA PHE A 530 -12.75 -11.85 -28.74
C PHE A 530 -14.20 -11.37 -28.82
N ALA A 531 -14.55 -10.71 -29.92
CA ALA A 531 -15.90 -10.22 -30.15
C ALA A 531 -16.79 -11.30 -30.78
N VAL A 532 -18.04 -11.39 -30.32
CA VAL A 532 -19.12 -12.18 -30.92
C VAL A 532 -20.33 -11.28 -31.20
N THR A 533 -21.18 -11.68 -32.15
CA THR A 533 -22.45 -11.00 -32.43
C THR A 533 -23.55 -11.48 -31.47
N GLU A 534 -24.59 -10.67 -31.23
CA GLU A 534 -25.73 -11.09 -30.38
C GLU A 534 -26.50 -12.31 -30.92
N ALA A 535 -26.33 -12.69 -32.19
CA ALA A 535 -26.84 -13.96 -32.72
C ALA A 535 -26.24 -15.19 -32.03
N VAL A 536 -25.10 -15.05 -31.35
CA VAL A 536 -24.55 -16.06 -30.43
C VAL A 536 -25.17 -15.84 -29.05
N GLY A 537 -26.36 -16.42 -28.82
CA GLY A 537 -27.00 -16.47 -27.50
C GLY A 537 -26.30 -17.44 -26.54
N GLU A 538 -26.81 -17.54 -25.30
CA GLU A 538 -26.17 -18.29 -24.19
C GLU A 538 -25.84 -19.74 -24.52
N GLU A 539 -26.74 -20.48 -25.18
CA GLU A 539 -26.49 -21.87 -25.61
C GLU A 539 -25.36 -21.98 -26.65
N GLY A 540 -25.30 -21.02 -27.59
CA GLY A 540 -24.22 -20.92 -28.56
C GLY A 540 -22.88 -20.54 -27.93
N GLU A 541 -22.91 -19.73 -26.87
CA GLU A 541 -21.74 -19.38 -26.07
C GLU A 541 -21.21 -20.57 -25.27
N ALA A 542 -22.07 -21.30 -24.55
CA ALA A 542 -21.69 -22.51 -23.83
C ALA A 542 -21.06 -23.56 -24.77
N ASN A 543 -21.66 -23.77 -25.96
CA ASN A 543 -21.12 -24.63 -27.02
C ASN A 543 -19.74 -24.14 -27.52
N THR A 544 -19.54 -22.81 -27.63
CA THR A 544 -18.25 -22.20 -28.00
C THR A 544 -17.18 -22.46 -26.94
N ILE A 545 -17.52 -22.37 -25.65
CA ILE A 545 -16.60 -22.65 -24.53
C ILE A 545 -16.22 -24.13 -24.49
N CYS A 546 -17.17 -25.06 -24.68
CA CYS A 546 -16.85 -26.48 -24.79
C CYS A 546 -15.90 -26.76 -25.95
N ARG A 547 -16.19 -26.24 -27.16
CA ARG A 547 -15.30 -26.36 -28.33
C ARG A 547 -13.92 -25.77 -28.11
N LEU A 548 -13.80 -24.69 -27.34
CA LEU A 548 -12.51 -24.08 -27.01
C LEU A 548 -11.69 -25.00 -26.11
N ALA A 549 -12.32 -25.62 -25.11
CA ALA A 549 -11.69 -26.63 -24.25
C ALA A 549 -11.23 -27.86 -25.07
N ASP A 550 -12.11 -28.41 -25.92
CA ASP A 550 -11.81 -29.53 -26.82
C ASP A 550 -10.64 -29.23 -27.77
N PHE A 551 -10.66 -28.04 -28.40
CA PHE A 551 -9.64 -27.60 -29.35
C PHE A 551 -8.27 -27.42 -28.68
N LEU A 552 -8.25 -26.83 -27.48
CA LEU A 552 -7.03 -26.65 -26.68
C LEU A 552 -6.61 -27.93 -25.91
N LYS A 553 -7.46 -28.96 -25.88
CA LYS A 553 -7.28 -30.23 -25.15
C LYS A 553 -7.10 -30.03 -23.64
N VAL A 554 -7.91 -29.15 -23.07
CA VAL A 554 -8.00 -28.88 -21.62
C VAL A 554 -9.36 -29.32 -21.07
N GLY A 555 -9.47 -29.52 -19.76
CA GLY A 555 -10.75 -29.80 -19.11
C GLY A 555 -11.73 -28.62 -19.26
N HIS A 556 -13.01 -28.91 -19.47
CA HIS A 556 -14.06 -27.90 -19.61
C HIS A 556 -14.20 -27.02 -18.35
N ASP A 557 -13.85 -27.55 -17.18
CA ASP A 557 -13.78 -26.85 -15.89
C ASP A 557 -12.70 -25.74 -15.84
N LYS A 558 -11.75 -25.78 -16.79
CA LYS A 558 -10.60 -24.86 -16.86
C LYS A 558 -10.77 -23.76 -17.91
N VAL A 559 -11.93 -23.68 -18.55
CA VAL A 559 -12.28 -22.67 -19.54
C VAL A 559 -13.58 -22.00 -19.10
N ARG A 560 -13.53 -20.75 -18.65
CA ARG A 560 -14.70 -20.04 -18.12
C ARG A 560 -14.82 -18.62 -18.68
N VAL A 561 -16.03 -18.19 -18.97
CA VAL A 561 -16.31 -16.76 -19.24
C VAL A 561 -16.31 -16.03 -17.90
N VAL A 562 -15.55 -14.95 -17.79
CA VAL A 562 -15.44 -14.14 -16.57
C VAL A 562 -16.22 -12.83 -16.67
N GLN A 563 -16.39 -12.29 -17.88
CA GLN A 563 -17.26 -11.14 -18.14
C GLN A 563 -17.65 -11.08 -19.62
N HIS A 564 -18.79 -10.44 -19.90
CA HIS A 564 -19.13 -9.95 -21.24
C HIS A 564 -19.09 -8.41 -21.22
N VAL A 565 -18.55 -7.79 -22.25
CA VAL A 565 -18.47 -6.31 -22.36
C VAL A 565 -19.08 -5.88 -23.70
N LEU A 566 -19.91 -4.84 -23.72
CA LEU A 566 -20.55 -4.39 -24.96
C LEU A 566 -19.52 -3.75 -25.91
N GLY A 567 -19.58 -4.11 -27.19
CA GLY A 567 -18.68 -3.62 -28.24
C GLY A 567 -17.93 -4.72 -29.01
N GLY A 568 -17.01 -4.30 -29.89
CA GLY A 568 -16.24 -5.18 -30.78
C GLY A 568 -14.73 -4.88 -30.81
N GLU A 569 -14.13 -4.79 -32.00
CA GLU A 569 -12.68 -4.49 -32.20
C GLU A 569 -12.23 -3.22 -31.45
N SER A 570 -13.12 -2.24 -31.27
CA SER A 570 -12.89 -1.02 -30.48
C SER A 570 -12.76 -1.31 -28.98
N MET A 571 -13.63 -2.15 -28.41
CA MET A 571 -13.62 -2.47 -26.98
C MET A 571 -12.42 -3.36 -26.61
N LEU A 572 -12.03 -4.30 -27.47
CA LEU A 572 -10.77 -5.05 -27.31
C LEU A 572 -9.55 -4.11 -27.20
N LYS A 573 -9.54 -2.99 -27.94
CA LYS A 573 -8.48 -1.98 -27.84
C LYS A 573 -8.50 -1.24 -26.50
N VAL A 574 -9.67 -0.83 -26.02
CA VAL A 574 -9.83 -0.22 -24.68
C VAL A 574 -9.32 -1.18 -23.60
N ILE A 575 -9.77 -2.43 -23.60
CA ILE A 575 -9.36 -3.45 -22.62
C ILE A 575 -7.84 -3.67 -22.68
N SER A 576 -7.23 -3.72 -23.86
CA SER A 576 -5.78 -3.90 -24.01
C SER A 576 -4.90 -2.70 -23.59
N ALA A 577 -5.48 -1.50 -23.42
CA ALA A 577 -4.74 -0.24 -23.30
C ALA A 577 -4.19 0.07 -21.89
N SER A 578 -3.72 -0.93 -21.13
CA SER A 578 -3.32 -0.81 -19.71
C SER A 578 -2.39 0.36 -19.38
N ALA A 579 -1.45 0.70 -20.27
CA ALA A 579 -0.54 1.84 -20.08
C ALA A 579 -1.25 3.21 -20.12
N SER A 580 -2.36 3.33 -20.85
CA SER A 580 -3.22 4.53 -20.83
C SER A 580 -4.06 4.58 -19.55
N LYS A 581 -4.60 3.43 -19.12
CA LYS A 581 -5.37 3.30 -17.87
C LYS A 581 -4.52 3.70 -16.65
N LYS A 582 -3.26 3.24 -16.58
CA LYS A 582 -2.33 3.63 -15.51
C LYS A 582 -2.13 5.15 -15.44
N ARG A 583 -1.99 5.83 -16.58
CA ARG A 583 -1.82 7.30 -16.67
C ARG A 583 -3.09 8.08 -16.32
N TYR A 584 -4.26 7.43 -16.31
CA TYR A 584 -5.54 8.04 -15.98
C TYR A 584 -5.87 7.85 -14.49
N HIS A 585 -5.76 6.61 -13.99
CA HIS A 585 -6.14 6.26 -12.61
C HIS A 585 -5.04 6.50 -11.57
N CYS A 586 -3.76 6.48 -11.95
CA CYS A 586 -2.63 6.56 -11.02
C CYS A 586 -1.67 7.71 -11.34
N PRO A 587 -1.15 8.44 -10.33
CA PRO A 587 -0.16 9.48 -10.55
C PRO A 587 1.21 8.92 -10.99
N ASP A 588 1.97 9.72 -11.73
CA ASP A 588 3.34 9.39 -12.12
C ASP A 588 4.31 9.58 -10.94
N MET A 589 4.58 8.48 -10.24
CA MET A 589 5.46 8.43 -9.06
C MET A 589 6.95 8.29 -9.40
N THR A 590 7.38 8.56 -10.64
CA THR A 590 8.81 8.45 -11.04
C THR A 590 9.76 9.28 -10.18
N PHE A 591 9.30 10.40 -9.62
CA PHE A 591 10.09 11.21 -8.68
C PHE A 591 10.42 10.48 -7.37
N CYS A 592 9.60 9.51 -6.93
CA CYS A 592 9.88 8.68 -5.75
C CYS A 592 10.83 7.51 -6.03
N THR A 593 10.86 7.01 -7.27
CA THR A 593 11.56 5.77 -7.64
C THR A 593 12.88 5.99 -8.39
N ALA A 594 13.22 7.25 -8.71
CA ALA A 594 14.40 7.61 -9.50
C ALA A 594 15.72 7.56 -8.72
N VAL A 595 16.24 6.34 -8.50
CA VAL A 595 17.69 6.13 -8.33
C VAL A 595 18.40 6.77 -9.54
N HIS A 596 19.44 7.57 -9.30
CA HIS A 596 19.98 8.52 -10.28
C HIS A 596 20.68 7.88 -11.50
N SER A 597 19.90 7.55 -12.54
CA SER A 597 20.40 7.43 -13.92
C SER A 597 20.12 8.73 -14.70
N ARG A 598 21.07 9.68 -14.67
CA ARG A 598 20.98 10.93 -15.45
C ARG A 598 21.06 10.67 -16.96
N SER A 599 19.93 10.39 -17.58
CA SER A 599 19.74 10.50 -19.02
C SER A 599 19.00 11.82 -19.32
N ASN A 600 19.63 12.72 -20.07
CA ASN A 600 19.03 14.00 -20.45
C ASN A 600 17.95 13.79 -21.53
N SER A 601 16.71 13.50 -21.10
CA SER A 601 15.55 13.54 -21.99
C SER A 601 15.12 15.00 -22.22
N GLN A 602 15.65 15.62 -23.28
CA GLN A 602 15.03 16.83 -23.84
C GLN A 602 13.63 16.44 -24.35
N LYS A 603 12.58 16.81 -23.60
CA LYS A 603 11.19 16.66 -24.03
C LYS A 603 10.91 17.54 -25.26
N LEU A 604 11.15 16.98 -26.45
CA LEU A 604 10.57 17.48 -27.68
C LEU A 604 9.04 17.42 -27.55
N ARG A 605 8.39 18.57 -27.37
CA ARG A 605 6.94 18.71 -27.44
C ARG A 605 6.48 18.37 -28.87
N ARG A 606 6.15 17.10 -29.13
CA ARG A 606 5.15 16.75 -30.15
C ARG A 606 3.77 17.18 -29.62
N GLY A 607 2.86 17.52 -30.54
CA GLY A 607 1.64 18.25 -30.23
C GLY A 607 0.67 17.51 -29.30
N SER A 608 -0.30 18.27 -28.76
CA SER A 608 -1.51 17.70 -28.16
C SER A 608 -2.37 17.12 -29.28
N ASP A 609 -2.19 15.84 -29.59
CA ASP A 609 -3.16 15.09 -30.38
C ASP A 609 -4.42 14.94 -29.51
N ASN A 610 -5.38 15.85 -29.72
CA ASN A 610 -6.64 15.84 -29.00
C ASN A 610 -7.34 14.49 -29.23
N VAL A 611 -7.58 13.74 -28.16
CA VAL A 611 -8.44 12.54 -28.19
C VAL A 611 -9.90 12.98 -28.29
N GLN A 612 -10.25 13.53 -29.45
CA GLN A 612 -11.62 13.79 -29.83
C GLN A 612 -12.30 12.43 -30.03
N ALA A 613 -13.39 12.19 -29.30
CA ALA A 613 -14.04 10.88 -29.23
C ALA A 613 -14.42 10.38 -30.63
N LEU A 614 -13.67 9.39 -31.12
CA LEU A 614 -13.81 8.87 -32.47
C LEU A 614 -15.02 7.92 -32.51
N GLN A 615 -16.21 8.47 -32.80
CA GLN A 615 -17.37 7.63 -33.12
C GLN A 615 -17.08 6.84 -34.41
N PRO A 616 -17.03 5.49 -34.37
CA PRO A 616 -16.86 4.69 -35.56
C PRO A 616 -18.23 4.44 -36.19
N SER A 617 -18.44 4.94 -37.41
CA SER A 617 -19.45 4.36 -38.30
C SER A 617 -18.90 3.07 -38.92
N ASP A 618 -19.40 1.92 -38.48
CA ASP A 618 -19.24 0.63 -39.16
C ASP A 618 -20.58 -0.11 -38.98
N GLU A 619 -21.24 -0.49 -40.08
CA GLU A 619 -22.56 -1.13 -40.03
C GLU A 619 -22.44 -2.60 -39.60
N ALA A 620 -22.57 -2.84 -38.30
CA ALA A 620 -22.73 -4.16 -37.71
C ALA A 620 -23.78 -4.11 -36.58
N GLY A 621 -24.50 -5.21 -36.39
CA GLY A 621 -25.43 -5.36 -35.27
C GLY A 621 -24.71 -5.36 -33.91
N PRO A 622 -25.47 -5.24 -32.80
CA PRO A 622 -24.91 -5.27 -31.47
C PRO A 622 -24.00 -6.50 -31.29
N SER A 623 -22.82 -6.21 -30.74
CA SER A 623 -21.72 -7.14 -30.58
C SER A 623 -21.21 -7.03 -29.15
N ARG A 624 -20.70 -8.14 -28.61
CA ARG A 624 -20.16 -8.23 -27.25
C ARG A 624 -18.79 -8.91 -27.28
N VAL A 625 -17.86 -8.38 -26.51
CA VAL A 625 -16.59 -9.04 -26.20
C VAL A 625 -16.85 -10.09 -25.12
N LEU A 626 -16.48 -11.34 -25.40
CA LEU A 626 -16.38 -12.39 -24.39
C LEU A 626 -14.97 -12.35 -23.81
N ILE A 627 -14.86 -12.25 -22.48
CA ILE A 627 -13.59 -12.38 -21.76
C ILE A 627 -13.58 -13.77 -21.11
N ILE A 628 -12.60 -14.58 -21.49
CA ILE A 628 -12.46 -15.99 -21.15
C ILE A 628 -11.16 -16.17 -20.36
N GLU A 629 -11.24 -16.88 -19.24
CA GLU A 629 -10.10 -17.31 -18.45
C GLU A 629 -9.79 -18.79 -18.72
N LEU A 630 -8.51 -19.06 -18.97
CA LEU A 630 -7.93 -20.39 -19.06
C LEU A 630 -7.07 -20.61 -17.80
N GLY A 631 -7.58 -21.36 -16.84
CA GLY A 631 -6.98 -21.51 -15.49
C GLY A 631 -7.74 -22.51 -14.63
N ASP A 632 -7.07 -23.09 -13.62
CA ASP A 632 -7.68 -24.11 -12.75
C ASP A 632 -8.89 -23.52 -11.96
N PRO A 633 -9.87 -24.32 -11.53
CA PRO A 633 -11.07 -23.81 -10.84
C PRO A 633 -10.79 -23.23 -9.45
N PRO A 634 -11.62 -22.28 -8.95
CA PRO A 634 -11.50 -21.76 -7.59
C PRO A 634 -11.71 -22.88 -6.54
N GLY A 635 -10.83 -22.92 -5.54
CA GLY A 635 -10.90 -23.87 -4.43
C GLY A 635 -10.28 -25.27 -4.67
N HIS A 636 -9.71 -25.55 -5.85
CA HIS A 636 -8.93 -26.77 -6.07
C HIS A 636 -7.48 -26.63 -5.59
N GLN A 637 -6.99 -27.59 -4.78
CA GLN A 637 -5.61 -27.61 -4.27
C GLN A 637 -4.59 -28.23 -5.25
N LYS A 638 -5.02 -28.65 -6.44
CA LYS A 638 -4.13 -29.17 -7.48
C LYS A 638 -3.88 -28.09 -8.54
N ASN A 639 -2.67 -27.53 -8.53
CA ASN A 639 -2.17 -26.70 -9.62
C ASN A 639 -1.77 -27.64 -10.77
N GLU A 640 -2.72 -27.99 -11.63
CA GLU A 640 -2.51 -28.88 -12.78
C GLU A 640 -2.06 -28.07 -14.01
N LEU A 641 -2.49 -26.81 -14.14
CA LEU A 641 -1.98 -25.88 -15.14
C LEU A 641 -0.69 -25.21 -14.63
N THR A 642 0.45 -25.72 -15.12
CA THR A 642 1.77 -25.16 -14.87
C THR A 642 2.07 -23.94 -15.75
N ARG A 643 3.01 -23.09 -15.32
CA ARG A 643 3.55 -21.95 -16.10
C ARG A 643 3.86 -22.33 -17.56
N GLU A 644 4.54 -23.44 -17.78
CA GLU A 644 4.92 -23.89 -19.13
C GLU A 644 3.72 -24.42 -19.94
N SER A 645 2.69 -24.99 -19.28
CA SER A 645 1.44 -25.34 -19.96
C SER A 645 0.66 -24.09 -20.41
N LEU A 646 0.64 -23.02 -19.60
CA LEU A 646 0.01 -21.74 -19.97
C LEU A 646 0.77 -21.06 -21.13
N LYS A 647 2.11 -21.03 -21.09
CA LYS A 647 2.94 -20.63 -22.24
C LYS A 647 2.62 -21.46 -23.48
N SER A 648 2.39 -22.77 -23.34
CA SER A 648 2.02 -23.64 -24.46
C SER A 648 0.64 -23.32 -25.03
N LEU A 649 -0.37 -23.16 -24.18
CA LEU A 649 -1.74 -22.80 -24.58
C LEU A 649 -1.77 -21.43 -25.28
N ALA A 650 -1.01 -20.46 -24.79
CA ALA A 650 -0.86 -19.15 -25.42
C ALA A 650 -0.27 -19.26 -26.85
N ARG A 651 0.83 -20.03 -27.01
CA ARG A 651 1.42 -20.30 -28.34
C ARG A 651 0.42 -20.96 -29.28
N THR A 652 -0.33 -21.96 -28.80
CA THR A 652 -1.34 -22.68 -29.57
C THR A 652 -2.49 -21.76 -30.02
N ILE A 653 -3.09 -20.98 -29.11
CA ILE A 653 -4.26 -20.15 -29.43
C ILE A 653 -3.91 -18.98 -30.35
N ILE A 654 -2.73 -18.35 -30.16
CA ILE A 654 -2.24 -17.26 -31.02
C ILE A 654 -2.01 -17.76 -32.46
N ASN A 655 -1.24 -18.85 -32.61
CA ASN A 655 -0.89 -19.34 -33.94
C ASN A 655 -2.11 -19.94 -34.69
N SER A 656 -3.00 -20.64 -33.98
CA SER A 656 -4.24 -21.17 -34.58
C SER A 656 -5.28 -20.10 -34.93
N HIS A 657 -5.33 -18.99 -34.19
CA HIS A 657 -6.10 -17.81 -34.59
C HIS A 657 -5.56 -17.22 -35.89
N GLN A 658 -4.25 -17.00 -35.97
CA GLN A 658 -3.63 -16.34 -37.12
C GLN A 658 -3.54 -17.23 -38.37
N SER A 659 -3.51 -18.57 -38.25
CA SER A 659 -3.75 -19.49 -39.38
C SER A 659 -5.24 -19.60 -39.78
N GLY A 660 -6.15 -19.27 -38.86
CA GLY A 660 -7.60 -19.44 -39.01
C GLY A 660 -8.13 -20.82 -38.58
N ASP A 661 -7.31 -21.68 -37.99
CA ASP A 661 -7.74 -22.96 -37.44
C ASP A 661 -8.66 -22.80 -36.23
N LEU A 662 -8.44 -21.80 -35.38
CA LEU A 662 -9.31 -21.52 -34.23
C LEU A 662 -10.73 -21.16 -34.69
N GLN A 663 -10.87 -20.31 -35.71
CA GLN A 663 -12.15 -19.98 -36.34
C GLN A 663 -12.81 -21.23 -36.95
N ARG A 664 -12.04 -22.15 -37.55
CA ARG A 664 -12.57 -23.43 -38.07
C ARG A 664 -13.06 -24.34 -36.94
N GLY A 665 -12.30 -24.45 -35.83
CA GLY A 665 -12.63 -25.32 -34.69
C GLY A 665 -13.84 -24.84 -33.88
N LEU A 666 -13.93 -23.53 -33.62
CA LEU A 666 -15.06 -22.96 -32.89
C LEU A 666 -16.31 -22.82 -33.78
N GLY A 667 -16.13 -22.57 -35.08
CA GLY A 667 -17.21 -22.30 -36.03
C GLY A 667 -17.69 -20.83 -36.01
N LEU A 668 -16.90 -19.92 -35.44
CA LEU A 668 -17.21 -18.49 -35.33
C LEU A 668 -16.16 -17.62 -36.05
N PRO A 669 -16.56 -16.50 -36.67
CA PRO A 669 -15.61 -15.55 -37.27
C PRO A 669 -14.84 -14.80 -36.18
N ILE A 670 -13.52 -14.94 -36.16
CA ILE A 670 -12.63 -14.25 -35.21
C ILE A 670 -11.54 -13.51 -36.02
N ASP A 671 -11.72 -12.21 -36.20
CA ASP A 671 -10.78 -11.34 -36.93
C ASP A 671 -9.69 -10.76 -36.00
N THR A 672 -9.96 -10.61 -34.70
CA THR A 672 -9.01 -10.12 -33.68
C THR A 672 -9.19 -10.90 -32.38
N LEU A 673 -8.07 -11.35 -31.79
CA LEU A 673 -7.98 -12.05 -30.53
C LEU A 673 -7.12 -11.23 -29.56
N MET A 674 -7.64 -10.89 -28.39
CA MET A 674 -6.84 -10.41 -27.27
C MET A 674 -6.30 -11.60 -26.48
N VAL A 675 -5.02 -11.54 -26.11
CA VAL A 675 -4.39 -12.47 -25.16
C VAL A 675 -3.57 -11.66 -24.16
N THR A 676 -3.82 -11.86 -22.87
CA THR A 676 -3.03 -11.34 -21.75
C THR A 676 -2.24 -12.49 -21.16
N GLN A 677 -0.91 -12.37 -21.15
CA GLN A 677 0.00 -13.32 -20.50
C GLN A 677 0.59 -12.63 -19.26
N PRO A 678 0.04 -12.89 -18.06
CA PRO A 678 0.50 -12.24 -16.83
C PRO A 678 2.01 -12.33 -16.59
N ALA A 679 2.59 -11.35 -15.91
CA ALA A 679 3.99 -11.43 -15.47
C ALA A 679 4.28 -12.69 -14.62
N LEU A 680 3.25 -13.20 -13.90
CA LEU A 680 3.23 -14.51 -13.23
C LEU A 680 3.62 -15.71 -14.12
N VAL A 681 3.44 -15.60 -15.44
CA VAL A 681 3.71 -16.66 -16.43
C VAL A 681 5.18 -16.65 -16.89
N PHE A 682 6.01 -15.71 -16.42
CA PHE A 682 7.44 -15.62 -16.78
C PHE A 682 8.37 -15.66 -15.56
N SER A 683 9.62 -16.07 -15.77
CA SER A 683 10.64 -16.13 -14.73
C SER A 683 11.50 -14.85 -14.71
N ALA A 684 12.02 -14.47 -13.54
CA ALA A 684 12.99 -13.37 -13.44
C ALA A 684 14.25 -13.61 -14.31
N GLU A 685 14.62 -14.88 -14.51
CA GLU A 685 15.71 -15.28 -15.41
C GLU A 685 15.40 -15.01 -16.89
N ASP A 686 14.14 -15.19 -17.32
CA ASP A 686 13.71 -14.89 -18.71
C ASP A 686 13.95 -13.41 -19.03
N SER A 687 13.75 -12.53 -18.05
CA SER A 687 13.86 -11.06 -18.18
C SER A 687 15.30 -10.56 -18.34
N ASN A 688 16.30 -11.33 -17.89
CA ASN A 688 17.70 -10.89 -17.85
C ASN A 688 18.48 -11.07 -19.17
N ARG A 689 17.94 -11.80 -20.16
CA ARG A 689 18.70 -12.12 -21.39
C ARG A 689 18.80 -10.97 -22.41
N ASN A 690 17.85 -10.04 -22.42
CA ASN A 690 17.74 -9.02 -23.49
C ASN A 690 17.93 -7.56 -23.04
N GLY A 691 18.16 -7.29 -21.74
CA GLY A 691 18.44 -5.95 -21.21
C GLY A 691 17.25 -4.97 -21.19
N SER A 692 16.20 -5.21 -21.97
CA SER A 692 14.88 -4.60 -21.78
C SER A 692 14.13 -5.31 -20.66
N LYS A 693 13.57 -4.55 -19.71
CA LYS A 693 12.53 -5.09 -18.83
C LYS A 693 11.32 -5.41 -19.70
N GLN A 694 11.04 -6.70 -19.93
CA GLN A 694 9.76 -7.09 -20.52
C GLN A 694 8.66 -6.66 -19.56
N HIS A 695 7.85 -5.71 -20.00
CA HIS A 695 6.65 -5.29 -19.27
C HIS A 695 5.57 -6.38 -19.41
N PRO A 696 4.59 -6.44 -18.50
CA PRO A 696 3.43 -7.31 -18.67
C PRO A 696 2.71 -7.08 -20.02
N GLU A 697 2.44 -8.15 -20.76
CA GLU A 697 2.01 -8.11 -22.16
C GLU A 697 0.56 -8.56 -22.36
N THR A 698 -0.34 -7.57 -22.48
CA THR A 698 -1.66 -7.74 -23.09
C THR A 698 -1.60 -7.33 -24.55
N PHE A 699 -1.89 -8.26 -25.47
CA PHE A 699 -1.74 -8.06 -26.90
C PHE A 699 -2.99 -8.40 -27.70
N LEU A 700 -3.20 -7.60 -28.76
CA LEU A 700 -4.16 -7.90 -29.82
C LEU A 700 -3.43 -8.56 -30.98
N TYR A 701 -3.85 -9.78 -31.30
CA TYR A 701 -3.45 -10.53 -32.48
C TYR A 701 -4.54 -10.39 -33.54
N VAL A 702 -4.21 -9.73 -34.64
CA VAL A 702 -5.11 -9.62 -35.81
C VAL A 702 -4.83 -10.79 -36.74
N ARG A 703 -5.86 -11.38 -37.33
CA ARG A 703 -5.70 -12.48 -38.27
C ARG A 703 -5.19 -11.96 -39.64
N PRO A 704 -4.04 -12.43 -40.15
CA PRO A 704 -3.64 -12.17 -41.53
C PRO A 704 -4.56 -12.92 -42.51
N TYR A 705 -4.88 -12.26 -43.63
CA TYR A 705 -5.67 -12.82 -44.73
C TYR A 705 -4.90 -12.85 -46.06
N ASN A 706 -3.87 -12.01 -46.20
CA ASN A 706 -3.01 -11.98 -47.39
C ASN A 706 -1.56 -11.65 -47.01
N ILE A 707 -0.62 -11.95 -47.92
CA ILE A 707 0.81 -11.67 -47.78
C ILE A 707 1.31 -11.00 -49.06
N SER A 708 2.13 -9.95 -48.95
CA SER A 708 2.56 -9.15 -50.11
C SER A 708 4.03 -8.73 -50.04
N VAL A 709 4.63 -8.58 -51.22
CA VAL A 709 6.02 -8.13 -51.38
C VAL A 709 6.02 -6.59 -51.39
N GLN A 710 6.36 -5.98 -50.25
CA GLN A 710 6.45 -4.52 -50.08
C GLN A 710 7.66 -3.93 -50.82
N VAL A 711 8.78 -4.63 -50.82
CA VAL A 711 9.99 -4.29 -51.58
C VAL A 711 10.33 -5.47 -52.46
N GLN A 712 10.33 -5.26 -53.77
CA GLN A 712 10.68 -6.27 -54.77
C GLN A 712 12.20 -6.48 -54.85
N PRO A 713 12.69 -7.68 -55.19
CA PRO A 713 14.09 -7.86 -55.58
C PRO A 713 14.40 -7.06 -56.86
N SER A 714 15.60 -6.49 -56.96
CA SER A 714 16.10 -5.90 -58.21
C SER A 714 16.73 -6.94 -59.12
N ASP A 715 17.07 -6.54 -60.35
CA ASP A 715 18.11 -7.21 -61.13
C ASP A 715 19.44 -7.20 -60.35
N GLY A 716 20.33 -8.16 -60.66
CA GLY A 716 21.64 -8.32 -60.00
C GLY A 716 22.65 -9.08 -60.86
N GLU A 717 23.79 -9.42 -60.27
CA GLU A 717 24.87 -10.20 -60.92
C GLU A 717 25.00 -11.58 -60.28
N ILE A 718 25.49 -12.57 -61.05
CA ILE A 718 25.72 -13.92 -60.57
C ILE A 718 26.66 -13.95 -59.35
N ASP A 719 26.25 -14.70 -58.32
CA ASP A 719 26.97 -14.84 -57.04
C ASP A 719 27.27 -13.54 -56.28
N LYS A 720 26.60 -12.43 -56.61
CA LYS A 720 26.57 -11.19 -55.80
C LYS A 720 25.21 -11.01 -55.13
N GLU A 721 25.19 -10.28 -54.02
CA GLU A 721 23.96 -9.88 -53.35
C GLU A 721 23.09 -9.00 -54.27
N LEU A 722 21.77 -9.20 -54.25
CA LEU A 722 20.81 -8.36 -54.95
C LEU A 722 20.88 -6.92 -54.41
N PRO A 723 21.11 -5.89 -55.26
CA PRO A 723 21.17 -4.49 -54.85
C PRO A 723 19.95 -3.98 -54.07
N VAL A 724 18.76 -4.49 -54.38
CA VAL A 724 17.56 -4.31 -53.58
C VAL A 724 17.14 -5.66 -52.99
N GLN A 725 17.24 -5.77 -51.67
CA GLN A 725 16.83 -6.94 -50.90
C GLN A 725 15.31 -6.89 -50.61
N PRO A 726 14.57 -8.01 -50.76
CA PRO A 726 13.12 -8.00 -50.68
C PRO A 726 12.59 -7.89 -49.24
N LYS A 727 11.39 -7.31 -49.12
CA LYS A 727 10.66 -7.19 -47.85
C LYS A 727 9.21 -7.62 -48.01
N ILE A 728 8.74 -8.43 -47.07
CA ILE A 728 7.42 -9.07 -47.11
C ILE A 728 6.59 -8.58 -45.93
N ILE A 729 5.33 -8.21 -46.19
CA ILE A 729 4.36 -7.77 -45.18
C ILE A 729 3.09 -8.62 -45.24
N PHE A 730 2.33 -8.61 -44.16
CA PHE A 730 1.06 -9.33 -44.04
C PHE A 730 -0.09 -8.35 -43.88
N LEU A 731 -1.24 -8.67 -44.47
CA LEU A 731 -2.40 -7.80 -44.55
C LEU A 731 -3.63 -8.47 -43.93
N ASP A 732 -4.42 -7.70 -43.20
CA ASP A 732 -5.72 -8.11 -42.64
C ASP A 732 -6.84 -8.07 -43.69
N ARG A 733 -8.07 -8.40 -43.26
CA ARG A 733 -9.26 -8.42 -44.11
C ARG A 733 -9.66 -7.05 -44.67
N LYS A 734 -9.25 -5.95 -44.02
CA LYS A 734 -9.45 -4.56 -44.47
C LYS A 734 -8.23 -4.02 -45.25
N GLY A 735 -7.23 -4.85 -45.57
CA GLY A 735 -6.02 -4.48 -46.29
C GLY A 735 -4.98 -3.72 -45.46
N ARG A 736 -5.14 -3.65 -44.14
CA ARG A 736 -4.22 -3.00 -43.19
C ARG A 736 -3.07 -3.95 -42.85
N ARG A 737 -1.88 -3.44 -42.52
CA ARG A 737 -0.74 -4.26 -42.08
C ARG A 737 -1.05 -4.98 -40.75
N VAL A 738 -0.59 -6.22 -40.61
CA VAL A 738 -0.62 -6.97 -39.35
C VAL A 738 0.77 -6.92 -38.73
N ASP A 739 0.93 -6.15 -37.65
CA ASP A 739 2.25 -5.88 -37.03
C ASP A 739 2.72 -6.96 -36.04
N LYS A 740 1.85 -7.89 -35.62
CA LYS A 740 2.18 -8.95 -34.65
C LYS A 740 1.80 -10.31 -35.21
N LEU A 741 2.78 -11.19 -35.40
CA LEU A 741 2.62 -12.50 -36.04
C LEU A 741 3.41 -13.56 -35.25
N GLY A 742 2.67 -14.39 -34.54
CA GLY A 742 3.20 -15.30 -33.53
C GLY A 742 3.43 -14.60 -32.17
N PRO A 743 3.61 -15.38 -31.10
CA PRO A 743 4.01 -14.86 -29.79
C PRO A 743 5.46 -14.35 -29.81
N PRO A 744 5.86 -13.43 -28.92
CA PRO A 744 7.18 -12.77 -28.99
C PRO A 744 8.38 -13.73 -28.88
N SER A 745 8.20 -14.86 -28.20
CA SER A 745 9.21 -15.92 -28.06
C SER A 745 9.36 -16.80 -29.32
N GLU A 746 8.35 -16.85 -30.17
CA GLU A 746 8.29 -17.68 -31.38
C GLU A 746 7.60 -16.91 -32.53
N PRO A 747 8.23 -15.84 -33.06
CA PRO A 747 7.69 -15.08 -34.18
C PRO A 747 7.60 -15.94 -35.45
N TRP A 748 6.68 -15.58 -36.35
CA TRP A 748 6.54 -16.27 -37.64
C TRP A 748 7.84 -16.20 -38.46
N VAL A 749 8.10 -17.23 -39.26
CA VAL A 749 9.29 -17.32 -40.13
C VAL A 749 8.86 -17.43 -41.59
N VAL A 750 9.46 -16.61 -42.45
CA VAL A 750 9.27 -16.65 -43.90
C VAL A 750 10.56 -17.17 -44.55
N SER A 751 10.42 -18.19 -45.38
CA SER A 751 11.49 -18.72 -46.23
C SER A 751 11.36 -18.21 -47.66
N ALA A 752 12.49 -17.86 -48.28
CA ALA A 752 12.61 -17.49 -49.68
C ALA A 752 13.20 -18.65 -50.49
N HIS A 753 12.56 -18.97 -51.61
CA HIS A 753 12.96 -20.03 -52.54
C HIS A 753 13.00 -19.48 -53.97
N LEU A 754 14.00 -19.89 -54.77
CA LEU A 754 14.09 -19.50 -56.18
C LEU A 754 13.17 -20.37 -57.04
N LYS A 755 12.36 -19.75 -57.91
CA LYS A 755 11.48 -20.44 -58.84
C LYS A 755 12.06 -20.42 -60.26
N GLY A 756 12.77 -21.48 -60.61
CA GLY A 756 13.37 -21.73 -61.93
C GLY A 756 14.07 -23.10 -61.96
N SER A 757 15.12 -23.26 -62.78
CA SER A 757 15.84 -24.54 -62.93
C SER A 757 16.35 -25.09 -61.59
N SER A 758 16.30 -26.42 -61.43
CA SER A 758 16.80 -27.17 -60.26
C SER A 758 18.31 -27.07 -60.03
N GLU A 759 19.05 -26.45 -60.96
CA GLU A 759 20.50 -26.22 -60.88
C GLU A 759 20.86 -24.90 -60.18
N ALA A 760 19.91 -23.96 -60.05
CA ALA A 760 20.16 -22.63 -59.53
C ALA A 760 19.83 -22.51 -58.04
N VAL A 761 20.82 -22.09 -57.24
CA VAL A 761 20.71 -22.00 -55.78
C VAL A 761 20.54 -20.55 -55.34
N LEU A 762 19.60 -20.31 -54.43
CA LEU A 762 19.49 -19.07 -53.68
C LEU A 762 20.45 -19.13 -52.48
N LYS A 763 21.47 -18.29 -52.50
CA LYS A 763 22.43 -18.07 -51.40
C LYS A 763 21.95 -16.88 -50.54
N GLY A 764 22.49 -16.74 -49.34
CA GLY A 764 22.15 -15.65 -48.40
C GLY A 764 21.25 -16.09 -47.24
N LEU A 765 20.65 -15.12 -46.54
CA LEU A 765 19.75 -15.37 -45.40
C LEU A 765 18.35 -15.76 -45.91
N THR A 766 18.20 -17.00 -46.37
CA THR A 766 16.98 -17.50 -47.03
C THR A 766 15.80 -17.78 -46.09
N GLN A 767 15.98 -17.66 -44.78
CA GLN A 767 14.88 -17.72 -43.80
C GLN A 767 15.03 -16.55 -42.82
N VAL A 768 13.95 -15.79 -42.60
CA VAL A 768 13.95 -14.65 -41.67
C VAL A 768 12.71 -14.64 -40.77
N PRO A 769 12.83 -14.24 -39.50
CA PRO A 769 11.68 -13.98 -38.65
C PRO A 769 10.94 -12.72 -39.10
N VAL A 770 9.64 -12.68 -38.82
CA VAL A 770 8.79 -11.50 -38.99
C VAL A 770 8.94 -10.60 -37.77
N VAL A 771 9.46 -9.38 -37.95
CA VAL A 771 9.60 -8.38 -36.89
C VAL A 771 8.70 -7.19 -37.23
N ASP A 772 7.90 -6.75 -36.26
CA ASP A 772 6.85 -5.73 -36.43
C ASP A 772 5.95 -5.95 -37.67
N GLY A 773 5.68 -7.21 -38.04
CA GLY A 773 4.88 -7.55 -39.23
C GLY A 773 5.61 -7.46 -40.57
N CYS A 774 6.94 -7.36 -40.56
CA CYS A 774 7.78 -7.38 -41.77
C CYS A 774 8.86 -8.47 -41.70
N ALA A 775 8.90 -9.33 -42.72
CA ALA A 775 10.05 -10.19 -42.99
C ALA A 775 11.00 -9.46 -43.95
N SER A 776 12.12 -8.96 -43.43
CA SER A 776 13.17 -8.29 -44.21
C SER A 776 14.32 -9.24 -44.50
N PHE A 777 14.55 -9.55 -45.77
CA PHE A 777 15.67 -10.40 -46.20
C PHE A 777 16.96 -9.60 -46.37
N SER A 778 18.10 -10.29 -46.32
CA SER A 778 19.43 -9.72 -46.56
C SER A 778 20.38 -10.77 -47.14
N GLY A 779 21.42 -10.31 -47.83
CA GLY A 779 22.44 -11.18 -48.42
C GLY A 779 21.95 -12.12 -49.53
N LEU A 780 20.70 -12.00 -50.01
CA LEU A 780 20.18 -12.89 -51.03
C LEU A 780 20.95 -12.71 -52.34
N ALA A 781 21.45 -13.81 -52.89
CA ALA A 781 22.25 -13.90 -54.11
C ALA A 781 21.85 -15.14 -54.91
N VAL A 782 22.00 -15.13 -56.24
CA VAL A 782 21.60 -16.24 -57.12
C VAL A 782 22.82 -16.80 -57.85
N SER A 783 23.00 -18.12 -57.79
CA SER A 783 24.19 -18.81 -58.32
C SER A 783 24.15 -19.13 -59.83
N SER A 784 23.25 -18.49 -60.59
CA SER A 784 23.06 -18.77 -62.02
C SER A 784 22.46 -17.57 -62.73
N SER A 785 23.00 -17.22 -63.90
CA SER A 785 22.47 -16.12 -64.71
C SER A 785 21.25 -16.52 -65.53
N GLY A 786 20.40 -15.54 -65.86
CA GLY A 786 19.14 -15.77 -66.55
C GLY A 786 18.14 -14.62 -66.37
N THR A 787 17.05 -14.66 -67.13
CA THR A 787 15.93 -13.70 -67.06
C THR A 787 14.68 -14.37 -66.49
N ASN A 788 13.72 -13.55 -66.01
CA ASN A 788 12.46 -14.00 -65.43
C ASN A 788 12.59 -14.86 -64.15
N TRP A 789 13.70 -14.73 -63.42
CA TRP A 789 13.83 -15.29 -62.08
C TRP A 789 12.73 -14.72 -61.17
N LYS A 790 12.17 -15.56 -60.30
CA LYS A 790 11.19 -15.15 -59.29
C LYS A 790 11.52 -15.79 -57.95
N LEU A 791 11.35 -15.04 -56.88
CA LEU A 791 11.37 -15.56 -55.53
C LEU A 791 9.95 -15.97 -55.13
N VAL A 792 9.82 -17.15 -54.53
CA VAL A 792 8.66 -17.60 -53.77
C VAL A 792 8.97 -17.37 -52.31
N PHE A 793 8.13 -16.57 -51.64
CA PHE A 793 8.18 -16.38 -50.20
C PHE A 793 7.05 -17.18 -49.57
N THR A 794 7.38 -18.10 -48.67
CA THR A 794 6.44 -19.01 -47.99
C THR A 794 6.64 -18.94 -46.49
N VAL A 795 5.56 -18.85 -45.72
CA VAL A 795 5.63 -19.04 -44.26
C VAL A 795 5.97 -20.49 -43.96
N THR A 796 6.98 -20.70 -43.11
CA THR A 796 7.50 -22.03 -42.72
C THR A 796 7.40 -22.29 -41.22
N SER A 797 7.19 -21.25 -40.41
CA SER A 797 6.74 -21.35 -39.03
C SER A 797 5.68 -20.27 -38.75
N PRO A 798 4.56 -20.59 -38.07
CA PRO A 798 4.20 -21.89 -37.49
C PRO A 798 3.75 -22.91 -38.56
N PRO A 799 3.86 -24.22 -38.29
CA PRO A 799 3.29 -25.26 -39.15
C PRO A 799 1.77 -25.04 -39.34
N GLY A 800 1.31 -25.10 -40.59
CA GLY A 800 -0.10 -24.90 -40.96
C GLY A 800 -0.46 -23.49 -41.46
N ALA A 801 0.39 -22.48 -41.27
CA ALA A 801 0.18 -21.14 -41.82
C ALA A 801 0.50 -21.08 -43.33
N THR A 802 -0.42 -21.51 -44.18
CA THR A 802 -0.24 -21.64 -45.65
C THR A 802 -0.28 -20.30 -46.40
N PHE A 803 0.66 -19.40 -46.12
CA PHE A 803 0.83 -18.13 -46.82
C PHE A 803 1.99 -18.20 -47.81
N ALA A 804 1.75 -17.81 -49.06
CA ALA A 804 2.76 -17.76 -50.12
C ALA A 804 2.57 -16.58 -51.07
N VAL A 805 3.66 -15.93 -51.50
CA VAL A 805 3.65 -14.87 -52.53
C VAL A 805 4.86 -14.97 -53.46
N LEU A 806 4.66 -14.54 -54.71
CA LEU A 806 5.69 -14.46 -55.74
C LEU A 806 6.21 -13.02 -55.89
N SER A 807 7.52 -12.88 -56.10
CA SER A 807 8.09 -11.61 -56.58
C SER A 807 7.67 -11.30 -58.02
N GLN A 808 7.84 -10.04 -58.39
CA GLN A 808 7.99 -9.65 -59.79
C GLN A 808 9.23 -10.36 -60.41
N PRO A 809 9.25 -10.58 -61.74
CA PRO A 809 10.41 -11.16 -62.41
C PRO A 809 11.62 -10.22 -62.37
N PHE A 810 12.80 -10.77 -62.16
CA PHE A 810 14.09 -10.08 -62.20
C PHE A 810 15.14 -10.88 -63.00
N THR A 811 16.30 -10.26 -63.22
CA THR A 811 17.38 -10.73 -64.09
C THR A 811 18.68 -10.87 -63.30
N ILE A 812 19.43 -11.94 -63.58
CA ILE A 812 20.78 -12.15 -63.07
C ILE A 812 21.75 -12.15 -64.24
N PHE A 813 22.68 -11.20 -64.25
CA PHE A 813 23.68 -11.01 -65.29
C PHE A 813 24.95 -11.85 -65.04
N PRO A 814 25.68 -12.25 -66.09
CA PRO A 814 25.41 -12.02 -67.52
C PRO A 814 24.42 -13.03 -68.10
N VAL A 815 23.32 -12.55 -68.70
CA VAL A 815 22.27 -13.40 -69.28
C VAL A 815 22.87 -14.28 -70.40
N PRO A 816 22.68 -15.62 -70.38
CA PRO A 816 23.16 -16.47 -71.45
C PRO A 816 22.46 -16.15 -72.78
N MET A 817 23.19 -15.68 -73.78
CA MET A 817 22.65 -15.49 -75.12
C MET A 817 22.42 -16.87 -75.77
N GLY A 818 21.18 -17.34 -75.74
CA GLY A 818 20.76 -18.52 -76.48
C GLY A 818 21.04 -18.34 -77.97
N VAL A 819 21.88 -19.21 -78.54
CA VAL A 819 22.45 -19.01 -79.88
C VAL A 819 21.38 -19.12 -80.96
N LYS A 820 20.95 -17.96 -81.46
CA LYS A 820 20.36 -17.80 -82.81
C LYS A 820 21.08 -16.67 -83.53
N ALA A 821 22.25 -17.00 -84.07
CA ALA A 821 22.93 -16.12 -85.02
C ALA A 821 22.05 -15.96 -86.28
N SER A 822 21.82 -14.71 -86.69
CA SER A 822 21.35 -14.38 -88.03
C SER A 822 22.08 -13.12 -88.49
N THR A 823 23.21 -13.33 -89.15
CA THR A 823 24.03 -12.25 -89.72
C THR A 823 23.35 -11.68 -90.95
N ILE A 824 22.98 -10.40 -90.91
CA ILE A 824 22.78 -9.58 -92.11
C ILE A 824 23.73 -8.38 -91.99
N LEU A 825 24.48 -8.13 -93.07
CA LEU A 825 25.51 -7.11 -93.21
C LEU A 825 24.93 -5.89 -93.97
N VAL A 826 25.77 -4.90 -94.28
CA VAL A 826 25.52 -3.75 -95.18
C VAL A 826 24.70 -2.63 -94.48
N VAL A 827 25.32 -1.58 -93.92
CA VAL A 827 25.99 -0.42 -94.56
C VAL A 827 25.03 0.54 -95.27
N MET A 828 25.01 1.81 -94.85
CA MET A 828 25.05 3.00 -95.71
C MET A 828 25.62 4.22 -94.94
N LEU A 829 26.18 5.19 -95.67
CA LEU A 829 26.73 6.46 -95.14
C LEU A 829 25.84 7.66 -95.53
N GLY A 830 26.09 8.83 -94.92
CA GLY A 830 25.47 10.12 -95.26
C GLY A 830 24.68 10.69 -94.06
N SER A 831 25.02 11.77 -93.35
CA SER A 831 25.74 13.03 -93.64
C SER A 831 24.87 14.16 -94.20
N ALA A 832 25.04 15.35 -93.59
CA ALA A 832 24.56 16.68 -93.97
C ALA A 832 23.06 17.02 -93.85
N ALA A 833 22.79 18.11 -93.10
CA ALA A 833 22.07 19.33 -93.50
C ALA A 833 21.04 19.29 -94.66
N SER A 834 19.92 20.01 -94.64
CA SER A 834 19.35 21.01 -93.70
C SER A 834 17.96 21.45 -94.24
N THR A 835 17.05 21.99 -93.40
CA THR A 835 16.47 23.34 -93.54
C THR A 835 15.17 23.57 -92.72
N PHE A 836 15.10 24.72 -92.05
CA PHE A 836 14.01 25.72 -91.90
C PHE A 836 12.50 25.35 -91.97
N ILE A 837 11.54 26.12 -91.41
CA ILE A 837 11.40 27.01 -90.21
C ILE A 837 9.95 27.64 -90.23
N LEU A 838 9.52 28.36 -89.18
CA LEU A 838 8.19 29.04 -89.03
C LEU A 838 7.01 28.05 -88.80
N THR A 839 5.91 28.34 -88.07
CA THR A 839 5.41 29.50 -87.29
C THR A 839 4.39 28.97 -86.25
N LEU A 840 4.17 29.43 -85.00
CA LEU A 840 4.02 30.78 -84.39
C LEU A 840 2.89 31.63 -85.03
N ALA A 841 1.88 32.17 -84.34
CA ALA A 841 1.66 32.35 -82.90
C ALA A 841 0.21 32.88 -82.62
N PHE A 842 -0.03 33.29 -81.37
CA PHE A 842 -1.02 34.29 -80.91
C PHE A 842 -2.54 34.04 -81.01
N CYS A 843 -3.13 33.82 -79.82
CA CYS A 843 -4.21 34.64 -79.26
C CYS A 843 -4.15 34.59 -77.71
N TRP A 844 -4.40 35.64 -76.92
CA TRP A 844 -4.42 37.09 -77.18
C TRP A 844 -4.34 37.88 -75.84
N PHE A 845 -3.99 39.17 -75.88
CA PHE A 845 -3.88 40.05 -74.68
C PHE A 845 -5.16 40.85 -74.38
N LYS A 846 -5.42 41.15 -73.09
CA LYS A 846 -5.95 42.42 -72.53
C LYS A 846 -5.88 42.37 -70.98
N LYS A 847 -5.39 43.36 -70.20
CA LYS A 847 -5.61 44.83 -70.12
C LYS A 847 -6.88 45.18 -69.30
N SER A 848 -6.93 46.10 -68.32
CA SER A 848 -5.94 46.84 -67.49
C SER A 848 -6.67 47.80 -66.52
N LYS A 849 -6.06 48.24 -65.40
CA LYS A 849 -6.17 49.65 -64.91
C LYS A 849 -5.04 50.01 -63.92
N SER A 850 -4.91 51.30 -63.56
CA SER A 850 -3.63 51.93 -63.17
C SER A 850 -3.79 53.14 -62.23
N ASN A 851 -2.65 53.64 -61.72
CA ASN A 851 -2.39 54.88 -60.96
C ASN A 851 -2.68 54.75 -59.45
N LYS A 852 -1.90 55.34 -58.52
CA LYS A 852 -0.87 56.43 -58.55
C LYS A 852 0.35 55.97 -57.68
N ALA A 853 1.51 56.64 -57.50
CA ALA A 853 2.03 57.96 -57.91
C ALA A 853 3.58 57.94 -58.12
N ARG A 854 4.31 58.89 -57.50
CA ARG A 854 5.78 59.14 -57.46
C ARG A 854 6.05 60.06 -56.23
N THR A 855 7.23 60.53 -55.78
CA THR A 855 8.52 60.90 -56.43
C THR A 855 9.65 61.12 -55.39
N GLU A 856 10.93 61.00 -55.78
CA GLU A 856 12.17 61.61 -55.16
C GLU A 856 12.59 61.20 -53.71
N ARG A 857 13.87 61.23 -53.24
CA ARG A 857 15.19 61.62 -53.83
C ARG A 857 16.42 60.98 -53.10
N ALA A 858 17.57 60.90 -53.80
CA ALA A 858 18.99 61.08 -53.36
C ALA A 858 19.71 60.17 -52.32
N ASP A 859 20.53 59.23 -52.82
CA ASP A 859 22.02 59.15 -52.77
C ASP A 859 22.94 59.38 -51.51
N VAL A 860 23.91 58.44 -51.32
CA VAL A 860 25.39 58.62 -51.07
C VAL A 860 25.92 59.06 -49.66
N PRO A 861 27.11 58.60 -49.13
CA PRO A 861 27.89 57.32 -49.28
C PRO A 861 28.76 56.82 -48.05
N LYS A 862 29.36 55.59 -48.13
CA LYS A 862 30.73 55.17 -47.64
C LYS A 862 31.14 55.30 -46.13
N PRO A 863 32.35 54.84 -45.66
CA PRO A 863 33.16 53.65 -46.04
C PRO A 863 33.79 52.82 -44.86
N SER A 864 34.18 51.56 -45.16
CA SER A 864 35.30 50.72 -44.66
C SER A 864 36.09 50.97 -43.35
N THR A 865 36.44 49.87 -42.65
CA THR A 865 37.81 49.68 -42.07
C THR A 865 38.35 48.23 -42.16
N LYS A 866 39.43 48.08 -42.93
CA LYS A 866 40.55 47.11 -42.90
C LYS A 866 40.44 45.72 -42.21
N ALA A 867 40.72 44.69 -43.01
CA ALA A 867 41.26 43.36 -42.65
C ALA A 867 42.81 43.41 -42.44
N PRO A 868 43.61 42.31 -42.49
CA PRO A 868 43.39 40.88 -42.21
C PRO A 868 44.52 40.20 -41.37
N CYS A 869 44.33 38.93 -40.97
CA CYS A 869 45.37 37.86 -40.95
C CYS A 869 44.73 36.51 -40.52
N LYS A 870 45.18 35.32 -40.92
CA LYS A 870 45.92 34.85 -42.12
C LYS A 870 45.74 33.31 -42.18
N GLN A 871 45.93 32.69 -43.34
CA GLN A 871 45.80 31.23 -43.49
C GLN A 871 46.95 30.46 -42.81
N ALA A 872 46.68 29.26 -42.28
CA ALA A 872 47.45 28.03 -42.57
C ALA A 872 46.80 26.77 -41.97
N GLN A 873 46.41 25.82 -42.82
CA GLN A 873 46.57 24.37 -42.57
C GLN A 873 48.05 24.00 -42.87
N PRO A 874 48.62 22.80 -42.56
CA PRO A 874 47.91 21.50 -42.52
C PRO A 874 48.46 20.37 -41.59
N HIS A 875 47.86 19.18 -41.78
CA HIS A 875 48.45 17.85 -41.62
C HIS A 875 48.72 17.29 -40.21
N ALA A 876 49.06 16.00 -40.20
CA ALA A 876 48.96 15.07 -39.07
C ALA A 876 49.96 13.91 -39.24
N ALA A 877 50.00 13.07 -38.19
CA ALA A 877 50.51 11.71 -38.12
C ALA A 877 52.02 11.47 -37.82
N GLN A 878 52.19 10.53 -36.88
CA GLN A 878 53.07 9.35 -36.92
C GLN A 878 54.40 9.35 -36.13
N ILE A 879 54.73 8.14 -35.65
CA ILE A 879 56.03 7.58 -35.21
C ILE A 879 56.34 7.57 -33.69
N GLN A 880 56.84 6.40 -33.26
CA GLN A 880 57.33 5.91 -31.94
C GLN A 880 58.77 6.44 -31.62
N PRO A 881 59.46 6.20 -30.46
CA PRO A 881 59.59 4.89 -29.78
C PRO A 881 59.94 4.80 -28.24
N CYS A 882 59.97 3.55 -27.75
CA CYS A 882 60.85 2.89 -26.73
C CYS A 882 61.30 3.54 -25.38
N TYR A 883 61.03 2.79 -24.29
CA TYR A 883 61.89 2.44 -23.10
C TYR A 883 62.57 3.59 -22.27
N ASN A 884 63.04 3.42 -21.02
CA ASN A 884 63.40 2.22 -20.21
C ASN A 884 63.30 2.46 -18.67
N HIS A 885 63.82 1.51 -17.85
CA HIS A 885 63.97 1.52 -16.36
C HIS A 885 62.67 1.28 -15.56
N GLU A 886 62.59 0.63 -14.39
CA GLU A 886 63.38 -0.32 -13.54
C GLU A 886 62.72 -0.19 -12.11
N GLU A 887 62.83 -1.07 -11.12
CA GLU A 887 62.97 -2.53 -11.02
C GLU A 887 62.67 -2.93 -9.54
N ASN A 888 62.01 -4.07 -9.27
CA ASN A 888 62.10 -4.88 -8.03
C ASN A 888 61.78 -4.18 -6.65
N GLU A 889 61.61 -4.83 -5.49
CA GLU A 889 61.44 -6.26 -5.11
C GLU A 889 60.49 -6.39 -3.88
N CYS A 890 60.40 -7.57 -3.26
CA CYS A 890 59.58 -7.85 -2.07
C CYS A 890 60.18 -7.33 -0.74
N GLY A 891 59.37 -7.18 0.31
CA GLY A 891 59.86 -6.97 1.68
C GLY A 891 58.79 -7.06 2.78
N VAL A 892 59.09 -7.80 3.86
CA VAL A 892 58.36 -7.80 5.15
C VAL A 892 59.37 -7.77 6.30
N PRO A 893 59.36 -6.72 7.12
CA PRO A 893 59.50 -6.82 8.58
C PRO A 893 58.32 -6.10 9.30
N VAL A 894 57.86 -6.37 10.53
CA VAL A 894 58.43 -6.90 11.80
C VAL A 894 58.94 -5.83 12.80
N ALA A 895 58.13 -5.63 13.86
CA ALA A 895 58.44 -5.29 15.27
C ALA A 895 58.95 -3.89 15.72
N GLY A 896 58.83 -3.64 17.04
CA GLY A 896 59.07 -2.39 17.79
C GLY A 896 57.78 -1.90 18.47
N ASP A 897 57.46 -2.09 19.76
CA ASP A 897 58.24 -2.29 21.02
C ASP A 897 59.14 -1.08 21.38
N MET A 898 59.32 -0.65 22.64
CA MET A 898 58.92 -1.11 24.00
C MET A 898 58.68 0.14 24.91
N GLU A 899 58.38 0.18 26.22
CA GLU A 899 58.24 -0.73 27.40
C GLU A 899 57.24 -0.04 28.39
N GLY A 900 56.85 -0.51 29.59
CA GLY A 900 57.11 -1.76 30.32
C GLY A 900 57.32 -1.57 31.84
N THR A 901 56.77 -2.48 32.68
CA THR A 901 57.28 -2.84 34.04
C THR A 901 56.51 -4.04 34.65
N GLY A 902 57.24 -5.11 35.02
CA GLY A 902 56.80 -6.17 35.96
C GLY A 902 57.26 -5.85 37.41
N PRO A 903 57.44 -6.83 38.35
CA PRO A 903 57.56 -8.31 38.19
C PRO A 903 56.70 -9.13 39.22
N VAL A 904 56.86 -10.44 39.53
CA VAL A 904 57.04 -11.74 38.83
C VAL A 904 56.71 -12.87 39.84
N GLY A 905 56.11 -14.01 39.39
CA GLY A 905 56.11 -15.30 40.13
C GLY A 905 54.70 -15.92 40.38
N HIS A 906 54.49 -17.24 40.36
CA HIS A 906 55.42 -18.36 40.11
C HIS A 906 54.62 -19.64 39.70
N VAL A 907 55.14 -20.43 38.71
CA VAL A 907 55.21 -21.93 38.54
C VAL A 907 54.08 -22.82 39.15
N THR A 908 53.48 -23.85 38.48
CA THR A 908 54.11 -25.10 37.94
C THR A 908 53.25 -25.91 36.91
N GLU A 909 53.90 -26.40 35.84
CA GLU A 909 53.79 -27.72 35.10
C GLU A 909 52.45 -28.34 34.57
N GLN A 910 52.60 -29.53 33.95
CA GLN A 910 51.82 -30.24 32.89
C GLN A 910 51.78 -31.78 33.24
N PRO A 911 51.41 -32.77 32.39
CA PRO A 911 50.45 -32.90 31.26
C PRO A 911 49.56 -34.22 31.29
N GLU A 912 48.79 -34.47 30.20
CA GLU A 912 48.38 -35.80 29.63
C GLU A 912 47.44 -36.76 30.43
N GLU A 913 46.78 -37.80 29.84
CA GLU A 913 46.91 -38.50 28.54
C GLU A 913 45.54 -38.98 27.94
N LEU A 914 45.50 -39.54 26.71
CA LEU A 914 44.30 -40.03 25.99
C LEU A 914 44.10 -41.57 25.99
N ASN A 915 42.84 -42.05 25.86
CA ASN A 915 42.38 -43.41 25.45
C ASN A 915 40.82 -43.37 25.23
N LEU A 916 40.10 -44.20 24.45
CA LEU A 916 40.34 -44.96 23.20
C LEU A 916 38.98 -45.34 22.51
N HIS A 917 39.00 -46.11 21.41
CA HIS A 917 37.86 -46.69 20.64
C HIS A 917 38.26 -48.10 20.09
N PRO A 918 37.42 -48.98 19.45
CA PRO A 918 36.12 -48.77 18.76
C PRO A 918 35.01 -49.89 18.82
N CYS A 919 33.88 -49.70 18.09
CA CYS A 919 32.96 -50.68 17.41
C CYS A 919 32.04 -51.67 18.19
N GLU A 920 30.85 -52.15 17.71
CA GLU A 920 29.83 -51.84 16.62
C GLU A 920 28.41 -52.32 17.16
N THR A 921 27.23 -52.65 16.54
CA THR A 921 26.70 -52.98 15.19
C THR A 921 25.14 -52.80 15.05
N LYS A 922 24.65 -51.89 14.17
CA LYS A 922 23.29 -51.86 13.47
C LYS A 922 21.99 -51.88 14.36
N VAL A 923 20.71 -51.71 13.93
CA VAL A 923 19.87 -51.78 12.68
C VAL A 923 18.68 -50.75 12.78
N VAL A 924 18.48 -49.70 11.95
CA VAL A 924 17.71 -49.53 10.66
C VAL A 924 16.13 -49.41 10.67
N ARG A 925 15.63 -48.19 10.37
CA ARG A 925 14.41 -47.72 9.57
C ARG A 925 12.90 -47.89 9.95
N LYS A 926 12.18 -46.75 9.78
CA LYS A 926 10.86 -46.47 9.13
C LYS A 926 9.46 -46.83 9.75
N MET A 927 8.74 -45.76 10.17
CA MET A 927 7.62 -45.10 9.44
C MET A 927 6.45 -45.92 8.85
N SER A 928 5.20 -45.73 9.34
CA SER A 928 3.95 -45.66 8.52
C SER A 928 2.68 -45.24 9.30
N THR A 929 1.66 -44.80 8.57
CA THR A 929 0.31 -44.32 9.00
C THR A 929 -0.79 -45.40 8.92
N PHE A 930 -1.81 -45.31 9.79
CA PHE A 930 -3.20 -45.77 9.58
C PHE A 930 -4.15 -44.73 10.25
N SER A 931 -5.36 -44.33 9.82
CA SER A 931 -6.35 -44.76 8.80
C SER A 931 -7.50 -45.70 9.26
N SER A 932 -8.61 -45.08 9.69
CA SER A 932 -10.04 -45.49 9.70
C SER A 932 -10.46 -46.94 9.40
N GLY A 933 -11.43 -47.48 10.17
CA GLY A 933 -12.27 -48.60 9.71
C GLY A 933 -13.23 -49.19 10.76
N ARG A 934 -14.53 -49.25 10.43
CA ARG A 934 -15.61 -49.89 11.24
C ARG A 934 -15.36 -51.38 11.51
N ASN A 935 -15.90 -51.89 12.63
CA ASN A 935 -16.85 -53.02 12.61
C ASN A 935 -17.66 -53.09 13.92
N SER A 936 -18.67 -53.97 13.98
CA SER A 936 -19.77 -53.93 14.95
C SER A 936 -20.22 -55.34 15.41
N VAL A 937 -21.27 -55.39 16.26
CA VAL A 937 -22.23 -56.51 16.53
C VAL A 937 -22.11 -57.22 17.91
N GLN A 938 -23.23 -57.15 18.68
CA GLN A 938 -23.72 -58.07 19.75
C GLN A 938 -22.94 -58.22 21.09
N GLN A 939 -23.56 -58.53 22.26
CA GLN A 939 -24.96 -58.37 22.73
C GLN A 939 -25.04 -58.58 24.28
N GLN A 940 -26.16 -58.13 24.87
CA GLN A 940 -26.84 -58.60 26.11
C GLN A 940 -27.03 -57.56 27.24
N GLN A 941 -28.23 -57.66 27.83
CA GLN A 941 -28.86 -56.89 28.91
C GLN A 941 -29.46 -57.95 29.88
N PRO A 942 -29.81 -57.64 31.14
CA PRO A 942 -30.98 -56.78 31.48
C PRO A 942 -30.63 -55.81 32.66
N SER A 943 -31.52 -55.12 33.38
CA SER A 943 -32.99 -55.14 33.51
C SER A 943 -33.55 -53.77 33.93
N GLU A 944 -34.82 -53.49 33.58
CA GLU A 944 -35.86 -52.72 34.32
C GLU A 944 -35.42 -51.55 35.25
N GLY A 945 -35.87 -50.29 35.09
CA GLY A 945 -36.90 -49.64 34.25
C GLY A 945 -36.98 -48.13 34.63
N THR A 946 -38.03 -47.30 34.43
CA THR A 946 -39.36 -47.37 33.79
C THR A 946 -39.84 -45.91 33.53
N SER A 947 -40.74 -45.68 32.57
CA SER A 947 -41.35 -44.35 32.23
C SER A 947 -42.91 -44.42 32.36
N PRO A 948 -43.74 -43.34 32.25
CA PRO A 948 -43.74 -42.19 31.31
C PRO A 948 -43.82 -40.80 32.01
N GLY A 949 -43.94 -39.62 31.37
CA GLY A 949 -44.01 -39.25 29.95
C GLY A 949 -45.34 -38.57 29.56
N ASP A 950 -45.30 -37.35 28.99
CA ASP A 950 -46.25 -36.82 28.00
C ASP A 950 -45.81 -35.43 27.46
N SER A 951 -46.58 -34.81 26.55
CA SER A 951 -46.15 -33.66 25.72
C SER A 951 -47.24 -32.61 25.44
N LEU A 952 -46.82 -31.50 24.79
CA LEU A 952 -47.60 -30.51 24.02
C LEU A 952 -48.12 -29.23 24.73
N GLU A 953 -47.74 -28.11 24.08
CA GLU A 953 -48.50 -26.89 23.76
C GLU A 953 -48.79 -25.73 24.75
N LEU A 954 -48.33 -24.55 24.28
CA LEU A 954 -49.03 -23.26 24.17
C LEU A 954 -49.11 -22.23 25.33
N GLN A 955 -48.91 -20.98 24.88
CA GLN A 955 -49.31 -19.67 25.44
C GLN A 955 -48.44 -18.96 26.50
N GLN A 956 -48.58 -17.63 26.48
CA GLN A 956 -47.87 -16.61 27.27
C GLN A 956 -48.52 -16.45 28.67
N PRO A 957 -47.90 -15.70 29.61
CA PRO A 957 -48.51 -14.39 29.90
C PRO A 957 -47.56 -13.24 30.29
N THR A 958 -47.80 -12.10 29.64
CA THR A 958 -48.10 -10.76 30.19
C THR A 958 -47.63 -10.32 31.61
N VAL A 959 -47.09 -9.10 31.64
CA VAL A 959 -46.76 -8.24 32.80
C VAL A 959 -47.93 -8.00 33.77
N PRO A 960 -47.71 -8.01 35.10
CA PRO A 960 -48.63 -7.42 36.08
C PRO A 960 -48.32 -5.93 36.34
N ARG A 961 -49.36 -5.09 36.33
CA ARG A 961 -49.30 -3.66 36.69
C ARG A 961 -50.45 -3.37 37.66
N HIS A 962 -50.16 -2.90 38.87
CA HIS A 962 -51.20 -2.40 39.79
C HIS A 962 -50.69 -1.26 40.68
N SER A 963 -51.62 -0.38 41.06
CA SER A 963 -51.41 0.83 41.85
C SER A 963 -52.56 1.04 42.85
N ASN A 964 -52.39 2.04 43.72
CA ASN A 964 -53.36 2.71 44.61
C ASN A 964 -53.13 2.43 46.12
N GLN A 965 -53.38 3.36 47.06
CA GLN A 965 -53.31 4.83 47.08
C GLN A 965 -53.45 5.30 48.55
N LYS A 966 -53.24 6.60 48.83
CA LYS A 966 -53.70 7.37 50.02
C LYS A 966 -52.96 7.16 51.35
N ASP A 967 -52.97 8.13 52.29
CA ASP A 967 -53.65 9.46 52.33
C ASP A 967 -52.72 10.59 52.85
N VAL A 968 -53.23 11.84 52.87
CA VAL A 968 -52.49 13.09 53.21
C VAL A 968 -53.25 13.87 54.30
N PRO A 969 -52.60 14.78 55.07
CA PRO A 969 -53.21 16.12 55.23
C PRO A 969 -52.23 17.31 55.13
N GLN A 970 -52.77 18.47 54.73
CA GLN A 970 -52.09 19.76 54.52
C GLN A 970 -52.54 20.81 55.58
N PRO A 971 -51.83 21.96 55.77
CA PRO A 971 -52.03 23.17 54.95
C PRO A 971 -50.66 23.90 54.68
N SER A 972 -50.45 25.21 54.43
CA SER A 972 -51.26 26.46 54.51
C SER A 972 -50.70 27.63 53.67
N VAL A 973 -51.57 28.61 53.39
CA VAL A 973 -51.36 30.00 52.88
C VAL A 973 -50.65 30.88 53.94
N GLY A 974 -49.96 32.03 53.69
CA GLY A 974 -49.53 32.75 52.48
C GLY A 974 -49.39 34.30 52.69
N TYR A 975 -48.78 35.02 51.72
CA TYR A 975 -48.75 36.50 51.49
C TYR A 975 -47.87 37.50 52.34
N ASN A 976 -47.28 38.46 51.59
CA ASN A 976 -46.84 39.86 51.91
C ASN A 976 -45.69 40.22 52.89
N GLY A 977 -44.80 41.14 52.44
CA GLY A 977 -44.60 42.43 53.15
C GLY A 977 -43.18 42.99 53.40
N GLU A 978 -42.70 43.91 52.54
CA GLU A 978 -41.75 45.04 52.82
C GLU A 978 -40.32 44.77 53.43
N ARG A 979 -39.32 45.69 53.41
CA ARG A 979 -38.86 46.76 52.46
C ARG A 979 -37.48 47.33 52.91
N GLU A 980 -36.86 48.15 52.06
CA GLU A 980 -35.69 49.05 52.30
C GLU A 980 -34.27 48.40 52.30
N LYS A 981 -33.16 49.09 51.95
CA LYS A 981 -32.95 50.52 51.58
C LYS A 981 -31.86 50.70 50.50
N THR A 982 -31.71 51.92 49.96
CA THR A 982 -31.01 52.23 48.69
C THR A 982 -29.73 53.07 48.81
N LYS A 983 -28.84 52.95 47.80
CA LYS A 983 -27.92 53.97 47.22
C LYS A 983 -27.13 53.35 46.06
N LYS A 984 -26.57 54.05 45.08
CA LYS A 984 -26.95 55.12 44.13
C LYS A 984 -25.73 55.28 43.18
N LEU A 985 -25.93 55.77 41.96
CA LEU A 985 -24.89 55.94 40.90
C LEU A 985 -23.82 57.01 41.27
N PRO A 986 -22.66 57.09 40.57
CA PRO A 986 -22.63 57.84 39.29
C PRO A 986 -21.73 57.26 38.17
N ARG A 987 -22.00 57.69 36.92
CA ARG A 987 -21.04 57.70 35.79
C ARG A 987 -20.22 58.99 35.80
N PRO A 988 -19.09 59.05 35.08
CA PRO A 988 -18.68 60.24 34.34
C PRO A 988 -18.83 60.05 32.81
N GLN A 989 -19.03 61.17 32.09
CA GLN A 989 -18.81 61.30 30.65
C GLN A 989 -17.77 62.40 30.42
N ASN A 990 -16.91 62.23 29.41
CA ASN A 990 -16.44 63.28 28.48
C ASN A 990 -15.41 62.68 27.49
N ASN A 991 -15.03 63.34 26.38
CA ASN A 991 -15.80 63.83 25.21
C ASN A 991 -14.78 64.25 24.11
N VAL A 992 -15.22 64.40 22.84
CA VAL A 992 -14.46 64.99 21.68
C VAL A 992 -13.29 64.13 21.13
N GLY A 993 -13.12 64.09 19.79
CA GLY A 993 -12.01 63.35 19.15
C GLY A 993 -12.06 63.04 17.63
N ASP A 994 -12.85 63.75 16.83
CA ASP A 994 -12.83 63.94 15.36
C ASP A 994 -12.65 62.79 14.32
N HIS A 995 -13.46 62.91 13.25
CA HIS A 995 -13.33 62.53 11.82
C HIS A 995 -12.10 61.73 11.33
N VAL A 996 -12.21 60.82 10.34
CA VAL A 996 -12.77 60.98 8.97
C VAL A 996 -13.29 59.64 8.43
N ALA A 997 -14.25 59.67 7.48
CA ALA A 997 -14.74 58.51 6.74
C ALA A 997 -14.30 58.51 5.27
N VAL A 998 -14.11 57.33 4.67
CA VAL A 998 -14.15 57.10 3.21
C VAL A 998 -14.92 55.80 2.94
N VAL A 999 -15.84 55.85 1.98
CA VAL A 999 -16.57 54.68 1.44
C VAL A 999 -16.44 54.71 -0.07
N ALA A 1000 -15.87 53.64 -0.64
CA ALA A 1000 -15.88 53.28 -2.06
C ALA A 1000 -15.23 51.89 -2.21
N ALA A 1001 -15.44 51.09 -3.26
CA ALA A 1001 -16.56 50.92 -4.20
C ALA A 1001 -16.21 49.67 -5.07
N GLU A 1002 -17.14 49.20 -5.89
CA GLU A 1002 -16.99 48.02 -6.76
C GLU A 1002 -15.84 48.17 -7.80
N VAL A 1003 -15.09 47.09 -8.03
CA VAL A 1003 -15.07 46.28 -9.29
C VAL A 1003 -14.77 44.83 -8.93
#